data_AF-A0A4Q5RG52-F1
#
_entry.id   AF-A0A4Q5RG52-F1
#
_cell.length_a   1.000
_cell.length_b   1.000
_cell.length_c   1.000
_cell.angle_alpha   90.00
_cell.angle_beta   90.00
_cell.angle_gamma   90.00
#
_symmetry.space_group_name_H-M   'P 1'
#
loop_
_entity.id
_entity.type
_entity.pdbx_description
1 polymer ?
#
loop_
_entity_poly.entity_id
_entity_poly.type
_entity_poly.pdbx_seq_one_letter_code
_entity_poly.pdbx_strand_id
1 'polypeptide(L)'
;MTQPDNNIKMATRAYNNGWIKFIEIFMFELKYQLTRLWTWLIFLTLLAISFLMTRDGSLAEALHDEFFLNSPFAIAKTTVVGSLVWLMASAALAGDAAARDVASGMHIIVYTFPVHKSQYLGGKFLAAFITNAWVLVAVQAGILLGVYLPGVDEELIGPMLPAAYLTAYGYIAIPNAFVATALQFSLSTKSGRPMAAYMGSLILFFMSYVVGLFLLFQGRQDLANLLDLIGVHFILSELSHLWTPIEKSTRLITLEGTVLTNRLIWMGAGMFVLAVTYIRFRFTTISAATITGIFVSLVRKIGLRHQSRSAGPGSGNPLATIPVTARFKALISPSTVSYERQYFDWSFHLRQTSAIARVSFLNIAKSWTGLVLLIVIPLLTILVVVDQMVINEVPLIPKTGRVLSELTASLSAEMSRWVIIPLVIIFFAGELVWREREAGLEEITDAMPGSEWPHFIGKFLGLALVLVLFLFLLAIAGMVAQLMMDYHEFEAGLYLKTLFGLQLPEYLLFAVLAIFLHVLANQKYIGHLAGISAYVFISLSSLFGINHNLLIYGSGPAWLYTEMSGFGNSVWPWLAFKIYWTGWAILLAVAIRLLWLRGKKNHFKTRLRIARLRIDATTLWTASISSALIVIMGGLIYHNTNVLNVYQRPSDLVDKAAEYEQVYGRYAGIAQPTLAATDLLIDIFPQRGEVIIAGTYQLVNRSAEEIASIHVATVPEVETSEISLSRQASLTRVNNSGTREKWNHGYRIYSLNKQLQPGDTIKLKFKVRVKSDGFSENGIDPSIVANGTYFSNMNWLPSIGYQSSRELSNATQRREKGLMPKPLIASLYNEEVRKGGA
;
A
#
# COMPACT_ATOMS: atom_id res chain seq x y z
N MET A 1 -40.78 58.42 25.52
CA MET A 1 -39.65 57.73 26.18
C MET A 1 -39.93 56.23 26.25
N THR A 2 -39.75 55.48 25.15
CA THR A 2 -40.03 54.03 25.07
C THR A 2 -39.25 53.36 23.93
N GLN A 3 -37.96 53.68 23.78
CA GLN A 3 -37.11 53.09 22.74
C GLN A 3 -35.77 52.45 23.20
N PRO A 4 -35.16 52.75 24.37
CA PRO A 4 -33.90 52.09 24.74
C PRO A 4 -34.09 50.66 25.30
N ASP A 5 -35.28 50.32 25.80
CA ASP A 5 -35.53 49.04 26.48
C ASP A 5 -35.68 47.83 25.52
N ASN A 6 -36.15 48.07 24.29
CA ASN A 6 -36.29 47.00 23.29
C ASN A 6 -34.96 46.60 22.65
N ASN A 7 -34.01 47.55 22.50
CA ASN A 7 -32.69 47.25 21.97
C ASN A 7 -31.82 46.50 22.98
N ILE A 8 -31.95 46.80 24.28
CA ILE A 8 -31.27 46.04 25.35
C ILE A 8 -31.88 44.65 25.50
N LYS A 9 -33.21 44.50 25.39
CA LYS A 9 -33.90 43.18 25.37
C LYS A 9 -33.60 42.35 24.11
N MET A 10 -33.38 42.97 22.95
CA MET A 10 -32.90 42.27 21.74
C MET A 10 -31.43 41.87 21.86
N ALA A 11 -30.56 42.72 22.41
CA ALA A 11 -29.13 42.40 22.61
C ALA A 11 -28.92 41.32 23.69
N THR A 12 -29.71 41.33 24.76
CA THR A 12 -29.72 40.25 25.76
C THR A 12 -30.40 38.97 25.26
N ARG A 13 -31.42 39.05 24.39
CA ARG A 13 -31.94 37.87 23.65
C ARG A 13 -30.89 37.27 22.71
N ALA A 14 -30.08 38.10 22.05
CA ALA A 14 -28.97 37.61 21.21
C ALA A 14 -27.87 36.93 22.05
N TYR A 15 -27.55 37.45 23.24
CA TYR A 15 -26.55 36.86 24.14
C TYR A 15 -27.01 35.53 24.79
N ASN A 16 -28.33 35.35 24.97
CA ASN A 16 -28.95 34.11 25.47
C ASN A 16 -29.44 33.14 24.38
N ASN A 17 -29.26 33.47 23.10
CA ASN A 17 -29.66 32.58 22.02
C ASN A 17 -28.65 31.44 21.89
N GLY A 18 -29.01 30.28 22.45
CA GLY A 18 -28.20 29.07 22.37
C GLY A 18 -27.83 28.65 20.94
N TRP A 19 -28.61 29.07 19.95
CA TRP A 19 -28.32 28.88 18.53
C TRP A 19 -27.10 29.68 18.04
N ILE A 20 -26.89 30.91 18.51
CA ILE A 20 -25.75 31.75 18.10
C ILE A 20 -24.45 31.15 18.62
N LYS A 21 -24.44 30.71 19.89
CA LYS A 21 -23.28 30.01 20.50
C LYS A 21 -22.93 28.71 19.78
N PHE A 22 -23.92 27.93 19.34
CA PHE A 22 -23.69 26.73 18.54
C PHE A 22 -23.01 27.07 17.21
N ILE A 23 -23.53 28.06 16.47
CA ILE A 23 -22.98 28.48 15.17
C ILE A 23 -21.56 29.02 15.33
N GLU A 24 -21.28 29.80 16.37
CA GLU A 24 -19.94 30.31 16.65
C GLU A 24 -18.92 29.20 16.92
N ILE A 25 -19.27 28.22 17.78
CA ILE A 25 -18.40 27.07 18.06
C ILE A 25 -18.18 26.25 16.79
N PHE A 26 -19.25 26.00 16.03
CA PHE A 26 -19.18 25.29 14.76
C PHE A 26 -18.27 26.01 13.75
N MET A 27 -18.49 27.31 13.50
CA MET A 27 -17.72 28.09 12.54
C MET A 27 -16.27 28.26 12.97
N PHE A 28 -16.01 28.43 14.27
CA PHE A 28 -14.65 28.46 14.82
C PHE A 28 -13.93 27.15 14.55
N GLU A 29 -14.54 26.01 14.89
CA GLU A 29 -13.94 24.70 14.72
C GLU A 29 -13.74 24.36 13.23
N LEU A 30 -14.71 24.69 12.38
CA LEU A 30 -14.62 24.48 10.94
C LEU A 30 -13.49 25.33 10.32
N LYS A 31 -13.44 26.63 10.63
CA LYS A 31 -12.35 27.51 10.17
C LYS A 31 -11.01 27.03 10.68
N TYR A 32 -10.95 26.57 11.92
CA TYR A 32 -9.72 26.04 12.51
C TYR A 32 -9.21 24.80 11.78
N GLN A 33 -10.09 23.84 11.46
CA GLN A 33 -9.69 22.64 10.74
C GLN A 33 -9.34 22.93 9.27
N LEU A 34 -10.07 23.82 8.59
CA LEU A 34 -9.78 24.18 7.19
C LEU A 34 -8.55 25.08 7.04
N THR A 35 -8.09 25.78 8.08
CA THR A 35 -6.85 26.58 8.02
C THR A 35 -5.60 25.75 8.33
N ARG A 36 -5.76 24.53 8.87
CA ARG A 36 -4.63 23.64 9.17
C ARG A 36 -4.05 23.05 7.88
N LEU A 37 -2.73 23.21 7.71
CA LEU A 37 -2.00 22.69 6.55
C LEU A 37 -2.23 21.19 6.32
N TRP A 38 -2.30 20.39 7.39
CA TRP A 38 -2.43 18.93 7.26
C TRP A 38 -3.80 18.48 6.74
N THR A 39 -4.87 19.25 6.94
CA THR A 39 -6.19 18.97 6.34
C THR A 39 -6.10 19.04 4.82
N TRP A 40 -5.40 20.05 4.29
CA TRP A 40 -5.13 20.19 2.86
C TRP A 40 -4.17 19.13 2.33
N LEU A 41 -3.20 18.69 3.14
CA LEU A 41 -2.32 17.58 2.76
C LEU A 41 -3.09 16.26 2.65
N ILE A 42 -4.04 15.98 3.55
CA ILE A 42 -4.94 14.82 3.42
C ILE A 42 -5.78 14.94 2.16
N PHE A 43 -6.36 16.12 1.90
CA PHE A 43 -7.11 16.40 0.68
C PHE A 43 -6.28 16.12 -0.58
N LEU A 44 -5.07 16.68 -0.68
CA LEU A 44 -4.17 16.50 -1.81
C LEU A 44 -3.76 15.03 -1.98
N THR A 45 -3.50 14.33 -0.86
CA THR A 45 -3.11 12.92 -0.89
C THR A 45 -4.26 12.04 -1.40
N LEU A 46 -5.48 12.28 -0.95
CA LEU A 46 -6.65 11.56 -1.44
C LEU A 46 -6.95 11.89 -2.90
N LEU A 47 -6.83 13.16 -3.30
CA LEU A 47 -6.97 13.58 -4.70
C LEU A 47 -5.96 12.85 -5.58
N ALA A 48 -4.67 12.84 -5.17
CA ALA A 48 -3.61 12.17 -5.91
C ALA A 48 -3.86 10.66 -5.99
N ILE A 49 -4.20 9.99 -4.88
CA ILE A 49 -4.48 8.55 -4.89
C ILE A 49 -5.66 8.22 -5.79
N SER A 50 -6.77 8.96 -5.68
CA SER A 50 -7.95 8.72 -6.53
C SER A 50 -7.67 9.02 -8.00
N PHE A 51 -6.89 10.06 -8.31
CA PHE A 51 -6.41 10.34 -9.67
C PHE A 51 -5.59 9.17 -10.23
N LEU A 52 -4.62 8.69 -9.46
CA LEU A 52 -3.74 7.57 -9.87
C LEU A 52 -4.53 6.27 -10.01
N MET A 53 -5.47 5.99 -9.10
CA MET A 53 -6.33 4.80 -9.17
C MET A 53 -7.21 4.79 -10.42
N THR A 54 -7.77 5.94 -10.80
CA THR A 54 -8.52 6.05 -12.05
C THR A 54 -7.61 5.87 -13.26
N ARG A 55 -6.38 6.39 -13.23
CA ARG A 55 -5.44 6.34 -14.36
C ARG A 55 -4.82 4.98 -14.62
N ASP A 56 -4.56 4.21 -13.58
CA ASP A 56 -3.81 2.95 -13.69
C ASP A 56 -4.73 1.75 -13.48
N GLY A 57 -5.37 1.69 -12.31
CA GLY A 57 -6.24 0.57 -11.94
C GLY A 57 -7.51 0.49 -12.79
N SER A 58 -8.32 1.56 -12.80
CA SER A 58 -9.58 1.56 -13.55
C SER A 58 -9.38 1.61 -15.06
N LEU A 59 -8.27 2.19 -15.55
CA LEU A 59 -7.94 2.18 -16.97
C LEU A 59 -7.56 0.78 -17.44
N ALA A 60 -6.70 0.08 -16.69
CA ALA A 60 -6.32 -1.30 -17.00
C ALA A 60 -7.55 -2.22 -17.03
N GLU A 61 -8.49 -2.07 -16.09
CA GLU A 61 -9.73 -2.87 -16.08
C GLU A 61 -10.71 -2.48 -17.18
N ALA A 62 -10.90 -1.18 -17.46
CA ALA A 62 -11.74 -0.72 -18.56
C ALA A 62 -11.26 -1.28 -19.92
N LEU A 63 -9.95 -1.51 -20.06
CA LEU A 63 -9.35 -2.15 -21.23
C LEU A 63 -9.67 -3.66 -21.33
N HIS A 64 -10.01 -4.33 -20.23
CA HIS A 64 -10.29 -5.78 -20.18
C HIS A 64 -11.77 -6.15 -20.03
N ASP A 65 -12.58 -5.33 -19.32
CA ASP A 65 -13.95 -5.65 -18.88
C ASP A 65 -15.07 -4.87 -19.62
N GLU A 66 -14.75 -4.22 -20.75
CA GLU A 66 -15.70 -3.57 -21.67
C GLU A 66 -16.61 -2.47 -21.05
N PHE A 67 -16.13 -1.69 -20.07
CA PHE A 67 -16.88 -0.54 -19.51
C PHE A 67 -16.10 0.78 -19.62
N PHE A 68 -16.82 1.91 -19.71
CA PHE A 68 -16.19 3.24 -19.80
C PHE A 68 -15.48 3.64 -18.49
N LEU A 69 -14.39 4.39 -18.61
CA LEU A 69 -13.61 4.85 -17.46
C LEU A 69 -14.42 5.76 -16.52
N ASN A 70 -15.32 6.56 -17.08
CA ASN A 70 -16.24 7.43 -16.33
C ASN A 70 -17.60 6.78 -16.06
N SER A 71 -17.68 5.46 -16.16
CA SER A 71 -18.89 4.71 -15.86
C SER A 71 -19.31 4.85 -14.39
N PRO A 72 -20.61 4.77 -14.08
CA PRO A 72 -21.09 4.78 -12.69
C PRO A 72 -20.42 3.70 -11.83
N PHE A 73 -20.14 2.52 -12.39
CA PHE A 73 -19.43 1.45 -11.71
C PHE A 73 -17.98 1.83 -11.36
N ALA A 74 -17.20 2.34 -12.31
CA ALA A 74 -15.81 2.75 -12.08
C ALA A 74 -15.70 3.88 -11.05
N ILE A 75 -16.60 4.86 -11.12
CA ILE A 75 -16.71 5.97 -10.16
C ILE A 75 -17.02 5.42 -8.75
N ALA A 76 -17.99 4.52 -8.64
CA ALA A 76 -18.38 3.93 -7.37
C ALA A 76 -17.25 3.09 -6.75
N LYS A 77 -16.60 2.24 -7.55
CA LYS A 77 -15.46 1.42 -7.13
C LYS A 77 -14.33 2.30 -6.60
N THR A 78 -13.92 3.32 -7.36
CA THR A 78 -12.87 4.25 -6.92
C THR A 78 -13.29 5.04 -5.68
N THR A 79 -14.58 5.37 -5.53
CA THR A 79 -15.12 6.04 -4.35
C THR A 79 -15.06 5.18 -3.09
N VAL A 80 -15.35 3.88 -3.21
CA VAL A 80 -15.25 2.91 -2.11
C VAL A 80 -13.80 2.76 -1.65
N VAL A 81 -12.88 2.58 -2.58
CA VAL A 81 -11.45 2.43 -2.25
C VAL A 81 -10.88 3.74 -1.67
N GLY A 82 -11.24 4.89 -2.26
CA GLY A 82 -10.89 6.20 -1.71
C GLY A 82 -11.44 6.41 -0.30
N SER A 83 -12.66 5.94 -0.02
CA SER A 83 -13.27 5.96 1.32
C SER A 83 -12.52 5.06 2.31
N LEU A 84 -11.98 3.92 1.87
CA LEU A 84 -11.16 3.04 2.69
C LEU A 84 -9.85 3.71 3.14
N VAL A 85 -9.16 4.37 2.21
CA VAL A 85 -7.93 5.13 2.51
C VAL A 85 -8.24 6.33 3.41
N TRP A 86 -9.32 7.06 3.08
CA TRP A 86 -9.79 8.21 3.86
C TRP A 86 -10.15 7.83 5.31
N LEU A 87 -10.70 6.64 5.55
CA LEU A 87 -11.12 6.18 6.88
C LEU A 87 -9.99 6.25 7.92
N MET A 88 -8.74 6.00 7.51
CA MET A 88 -7.58 6.12 8.41
C MET A 88 -7.20 7.58 8.65
N ALA A 89 -7.28 8.43 7.61
CA ALA A 89 -6.97 9.85 7.72
C ALA A 89 -8.02 10.62 8.53
N SER A 90 -9.30 10.24 8.45
CA SER A 90 -10.42 10.92 9.11
C SER A 90 -10.36 10.87 10.63
N ALA A 91 -9.71 9.84 11.21
CA ALA A 91 -9.45 9.77 12.64
C ALA A 91 -8.63 10.96 13.16
N ALA A 92 -7.73 11.52 12.35
CA ALA A 92 -6.97 12.70 12.75
C ALA A 92 -7.89 13.93 12.94
N LEU A 93 -8.82 14.14 12.00
CA LEU A 93 -9.79 15.23 12.00
C LEU A 93 -10.81 15.09 13.14
N ALA A 94 -11.48 13.93 13.20
CA ALA A 94 -12.48 13.65 14.23
C ALA A 94 -11.85 13.60 15.63
N GLY A 95 -10.64 13.04 15.73
CA GLY A 95 -9.89 12.92 16.98
C GLY A 95 -9.45 14.26 17.56
N ASP A 96 -8.85 15.13 16.72
CA ASP A 96 -8.45 16.48 17.14
C ASP A 96 -9.68 17.30 17.58
N ALA A 97 -10.76 17.31 16.79
CA ALA A 97 -11.98 18.03 17.12
C ALA A 97 -12.54 17.65 18.50
N ALA A 98 -12.59 16.34 18.77
CA ALA A 98 -13.17 15.79 20.00
C ALA A 98 -12.30 16.02 21.25
N ALA A 99 -11.00 15.76 21.15
CA ALA A 99 -10.12 15.66 22.33
C ALA A 99 -9.07 16.77 22.45
N ARG A 100 -8.92 17.68 21.48
CA ARG A 100 -7.89 18.74 21.53
C ARG A 100 -7.93 19.54 22.81
N ASP A 101 -9.11 19.94 23.28
CA ASP A 101 -9.23 20.75 24.49
C ASP A 101 -8.76 19.99 25.74
N VAL A 102 -9.00 18.68 25.79
CA VAL A 102 -8.54 17.82 26.89
C VAL A 102 -7.04 17.59 26.79
N ALA A 103 -6.55 17.22 25.60
CA ALA A 103 -5.14 16.93 25.35
C ALA A 103 -4.22 18.15 25.53
N SER A 104 -4.71 19.36 25.27
CA SER A 104 -3.98 20.61 25.49
C SER A 104 -4.14 21.19 26.89
N GLY A 105 -4.97 20.59 27.75
CA GLY A 105 -5.32 21.14 29.06
C GLY A 105 -6.31 22.31 29.04
N MET A 106 -6.69 22.81 27.85
CA MET A 106 -7.61 23.94 27.64
C MET A 106 -9.03 23.67 28.15
N HIS A 107 -9.42 22.40 28.31
CA HIS A 107 -10.74 22.00 28.81
C HIS A 107 -11.10 22.63 30.16
N ILE A 108 -10.11 22.94 31.01
CA ILE A 108 -10.34 23.62 32.30
C ILE A 108 -10.95 25.00 32.09
N ILE A 109 -10.54 25.72 31.05
CA ILE A 109 -11.07 27.04 30.70
C ILE A 109 -12.39 26.86 29.94
N VAL A 110 -12.40 26.00 28.92
CA VAL A 110 -13.55 25.84 28.02
C VAL A 110 -14.80 25.34 28.76
N TYR A 111 -14.63 24.46 29.75
CA TYR A 111 -15.75 23.87 30.49
C TYR A 111 -16.37 24.83 31.53
N THR A 112 -15.75 25.98 31.78
CA THR A 112 -16.30 27.02 32.67
C THR A 112 -17.21 28.02 31.95
N PHE A 113 -17.21 28.04 30.62
CA PHE A 113 -18.12 28.90 29.86
C PHE A 113 -19.58 28.42 29.99
N PRO A 114 -20.56 29.34 29.97
CA PRO A 114 -21.99 29.03 30.03
C PRO A 114 -22.49 28.49 28.67
N VAL A 115 -22.05 27.28 28.34
CA VAL A 115 -22.34 26.56 27.09
C VAL A 115 -22.97 25.21 27.42
N HIS A 116 -24.08 24.88 26.76
CA HIS A 116 -24.74 23.59 26.94
C HIS A 116 -24.00 22.47 26.19
N LYS A 117 -24.21 21.21 26.64
CA LYS A 117 -23.59 20.02 26.01
C LYS A 117 -23.88 19.93 24.51
N SER A 118 -25.11 20.25 24.09
CA SER A 118 -25.54 20.18 22.69
C SER A 118 -24.83 21.22 21.82
N GLN A 119 -24.56 22.40 22.39
CA GLN A 119 -23.84 23.48 21.73
C GLN A 119 -22.38 23.11 21.53
N TYR A 120 -21.72 22.66 22.61
CA TYR A 120 -20.31 22.31 22.59
C TYR A 120 -20.02 21.05 21.76
N LEU A 121 -20.67 19.92 22.06
CA LEU A 121 -20.43 18.66 21.34
C LEU A 121 -20.99 18.71 19.93
N GLY A 122 -22.21 19.23 19.76
CA GLY A 122 -22.87 19.28 18.45
C GLY A 122 -22.12 20.16 17.47
N GLY A 123 -21.65 21.35 17.90
CA GLY A 123 -20.88 22.25 17.04
C GLY A 123 -19.55 21.63 16.60
N LYS A 124 -18.83 21.00 17.53
CA LYS A 124 -17.56 20.31 17.22
C LYS A 124 -17.73 19.08 16.35
N PHE A 125 -18.74 18.26 16.61
CA PHE A 125 -19.04 17.09 15.79
C PHE A 125 -19.43 17.50 14.37
N LEU A 126 -20.33 18.48 14.22
CA LEU A 126 -20.78 18.93 12.91
C LEU A 126 -19.63 19.53 12.10
N ALA A 127 -18.73 20.29 12.75
CA ALA A 127 -17.52 20.81 12.11
C ALA A 127 -16.58 19.69 11.64
N ALA A 128 -16.35 18.68 12.48
CA ALA A 128 -15.54 17.51 12.11
C ALA A 128 -16.18 16.72 10.96
N PHE A 129 -17.50 16.51 10.99
CA PHE A 129 -18.24 15.80 9.95
C PHE A 129 -18.19 16.54 8.61
N ILE A 130 -18.46 17.84 8.60
CA ILE A 130 -18.41 18.65 7.37
C ILE A 130 -16.99 18.71 6.81
N THR A 131 -15.97 18.82 7.66
CA THR A 131 -14.57 18.80 7.20
C THR A 131 -14.22 17.44 6.58
N ASN A 132 -14.64 16.34 7.22
CA ASN A 132 -14.45 14.99 6.70
C ASN A 132 -15.17 14.75 5.36
N ALA A 133 -16.41 15.21 5.24
CA ALA A 133 -17.18 15.15 4.00
C ALA A 133 -16.51 15.99 2.90
N TRP A 134 -16.07 17.20 3.23
CA TRP A 134 -15.33 18.06 2.29
C TRP A 134 -14.02 17.41 1.81
N VAL A 135 -13.28 16.76 2.71
CA VAL A 135 -12.08 16.01 2.33
C VAL A 135 -12.41 14.87 1.34
N LEU A 136 -13.55 14.21 1.46
CA LEU A 136 -13.97 13.17 0.50
C LEU A 136 -14.35 13.70 -0.88
N VAL A 137 -14.62 15.01 -1.03
CA VAL A 137 -14.76 15.63 -2.37
C VAL A 137 -13.47 15.47 -3.18
N ALA A 138 -12.31 15.38 -2.52
CA ALA A 138 -11.03 15.10 -3.15
C ALA A 138 -11.05 13.81 -3.99
N VAL A 139 -11.80 12.80 -3.56
CA VAL A 139 -11.93 11.53 -4.29
C VAL A 139 -12.65 11.74 -5.61
N GLN A 140 -13.78 12.45 -5.60
CA GLN A 140 -14.54 12.76 -6.82
C GLN A 140 -13.75 13.68 -7.76
N ALA A 141 -13.06 14.68 -7.20
CA ALA A 141 -12.17 15.55 -7.95
C ALA A 141 -11.01 14.77 -8.58
N GLY A 142 -10.43 13.81 -7.83
CA GLY A 142 -9.39 12.91 -8.33
C GLY A 142 -9.87 12.06 -9.50
N ILE A 143 -11.10 11.51 -9.43
CA ILE A 143 -11.69 10.74 -10.54
C ILE A 143 -11.93 11.65 -11.77
N LEU A 144 -12.50 12.85 -11.58
CA LEU A 144 -12.72 13.79 -12.69
C LEU A 144 -11.41 14.18 -13.39
N LEU A 145 -10.38 14.51 -12.61
CA LEU A 145 -9.05 14.78 -13.13
C LEU A 145 -8.46 13.53 -13.81
N GLY A 146 -8.70 12.35 -13.24
CA GLY A 146 -8.26 11.06 -13.76
C GLY A 146 -8.87 10.78 -15.13
N VAL A 147 -10.14 11.08 -15.34
CA VAL A 147 -10.82 10.88 -16.63
C VAL A 147 -10.41 11.95 -17.65
N TYR A 148 -10.46 13.23 -17.28
CA TYR A 148 -10.45 14.34 -18.26
C TYR A 148 -9.09 15.01 -18.48
N LEU A 149 -8.07 14.73 -17.66
CA LEU A 149 -6.72 15.20 -18.00
C LEU A 149 -6.20 14.52 -19.28
N PRO A 150 -5.22 15.10 -19.98
CA PRO A 150 -4.63 14.48 -21.16
C PRO A 150 -4.09 13.06 -20.88
N GLY A 151 -4.21 12.13 -21.82
CA GLY A 151 -3.63 10.77 -21.74
C GLY A 151 -4.61 9.62 -21.46
N VAL A 152 -5.92 9.81 -21.70
CA VAL A 152 -6.92 8.72 -21.83
C VAL A 152 -7.58 8.86 -23.20
N ASP A 153 -7.84 7.74 -23.88
CA ASP A 153 -8.63 7.76 -25.12
C ASP A 153 -10.03 8.29 -24.92
N GLU A 154 -10.48 9.10 -25.87
CA GLU A 154 -11.88 9.50 -25.98
C GLU A 154 -12.83 8.30 -26.17
N GLU A 155 -12.33 7.19 -26.74
CA GLU A 155 -13.12 5.96 -26.91
C GLU A 155 -13.40 5.24 -25.58
N LEU A 156 -12.55 5.43 -24.57
CA LEU A 156 -12.72 4.87 -23.22
C LEU A 156 -13.55 5.80 -22.32
N ILE A 157 -13.88 7.00 -22.80
CA ILE A 157 -14.66 7.99 -22.06
C ILE A 157 -16.08 8.01 -22.62
N GLY A 158 -17.04 7.52 -21.82
CA GLY A 158 -18.46 7.61 -22.14
C GLY A 158 -19.02 9.02 -21.96
N PRO A 159 -20.32 9.22 -22.21
CA PRO A 159 -21.00 10.48 -21.91
C PRO A 159 -20.82 10.87 -20.45
N MET A 160 -20.51 12.14 -20.18
CA MET A 160 -20.41 12.62 -18.80
C MET A 160 -21.78 12.51 -18.13
N LEU A 161 -21.86 11.70 -17.07
CA LEU A 161 -23.05 11.53 -16.24
C LEU A 161 -22.81 12.21 -14.87
N PRO A 162 -23.11 13.50 -14.68
CA PRO A 162 -22.94 14.17 -13.39
C PRO A 162 -23.68 13.45 -12.25
N ALA A 163 -24.82 12.82 -12.59
CA ALA A 163 -25.58 12.01 -11.66
C ALA A 163 -24.75 10.87 -11.04
N ALA A 164 -23.82 10.26 -11.78
CA ALA A 164 -22.97 9.18 -11.28
C ALA A 164 -22.03 9.64 -10.16
N TYR A 165 -21.45 10.83 -10.30
CA TYR A 165 -20.60 11.44 -9.26
C TYR A 165 -21.43 11.85 -8.03
N LEU A 166 -22.61 12.42 -8.26
CA LEU A 166 -23.51 12.85 -7.18
C LEU A 166 -24.06 11.65 -6.39
N THR A 167 -24.44 10.56 -7.06
CA THR A 167 -24.92 9.34 -6.37
C THR A 167 -23.77 8.63 -5.66
N ALA A 168 -22.59 8.52 -6.25
CA ALA A 168 -21.42 7.96 -5.56
C ALA A 168 -21.05 8.78 -4.32
N TYR A 169 -20.97 10.11 -4.43
CA TYR A 169 -20.67 10.97 -3.29
C TYR A 169 -21.80 10.95 -2.23
N GLY A 170 -23.05 11.10 -2.66
CA GLY A 170 -24.21 11.21 -1.78
C GLY A 170 -24.57 9.90 -1.09
N TYR A 171 -24.50 8.77 -1.79
CA TYR A 171 -24.97 7.47 -1.27
C TYR A 171 -23.84 6.60 -0.72
N ILE A 172 -22.58 6.89 -1.02
CA ILE A 172 -21.42 6.15 -0.49
C ILE A 172 -20.62 7.07 0.45
N ALA A 173 -20.05 8.14 -0.07
CA ALA A 173 -19.07 8.94 0.69
C ALA A 173 -19.68 9.65 1.92
N ILE A 174 -20.85 10.30 1.79
CA ILE A 174 -21.47 11.05 2.90
C ILE A 174 -21.91 10.13 4.07
N PRO A 175 -22.64 9.01 3.85
CA PRO A 175 -22.99 8.08 4.92
C PRO A 175 -21.74 7.53 5.62
N ASN A 176 -20.72 7.17 4.86
CA ASN A 176 -19.43 6.71 5.39
C ASN A 176 -18.79 7.80 6.27
N ALA A 177 -18.80 9.05 5.80
CA ALA A 177 -18.30 10.20 6.54
C ALA A 177 -18.98 10.39 7.88
N PHE A 178 -20.31 10.28 7.90
CA PHE A 178 -21.12 10.47 9.09
C PHE A 178 -20.83 9.39 10.15
N VAL A 179 -20.91 8.12 9.76
CA VAL A 179 -20.74 6.99 10.68
C VAL A 179 -19.32 6.92 11.22
N ALA A 180 -18.33 7.11 10.37
CA ALA A 180 -16.93 7.12 10.79
C ALA A 180 -16.63 8.28 11.72
N THR A 181 -17.05 9.50 11.38
CA THR A 181 -16.86 10.66 12.26
C THR A 181 -17.57 10.42 13.59
N ALA A 182 -18.79 9.88 13.61
CA ALA A 182 -19.55 9.63 14.83
C ALA A 182 -18.81 8.70 15.79
N LEU A 183 -18.31 7.56 15.29
CA LEU A 183 -17.60 6.60 16.12
C LEU A 183 -16.23 7.12 16.57
N GLN A 184 -15.45 7.68 15.65
CA GLN A 184 -14.12 8.23 15.93
C GLN A 184 -14.20 9.38 16.96
N PHE A 185 -15.13 10.31 16.76
CA PHE A 185 -15.37 11.44 17.66
C PHE A 185 -15.82 10.95 19.05
N SER A 186 -16.71 9.96 19.10
CA SER A 186 -17.19 9.37 20.37
C SER A 186 -16.04 8.76 21.18
N LEU A 187 -15.20 7.94 20.55
CA LEU A 187 -14.07 7.28 21.22
C LEU A 187 -13.00 8.28 21.70
N SER A 188 -12.73 9.29 20.87
CA SER A 188 -11.82 10.38 21.24
C SER A 188 -12.37 11.21 22.41
N THR A 189 -13.67 11.57 22.37
CA THR A 189 -14.33 12.31 23.45
C THR A 189 -14.28 11.55 24.77
N LYS A 190 -14.52 10.23 24.75
CA LYS A 190 -14.52 9.39 25.96
C LYS A 190 -13.13 9.22 26.56
N SER A 191 -12.11 9.08 25.71
CA SER A 191 -10.74 8.83 26.16
C SER A 191 -10.00 10.12 26.54
N GLY A 192 -10.44 11.28 26.05
CA GLY A 192 -9.70 12.54 26.15
C GLY A 192 -8.41 12.55 25.33
N ARG A 193 -8.20 11.55 24.46
CA ARG A 193 -6.98 11.37 23.66
C ARG A 193 -7.35 11.34 22.17
N PRO A 194 -6.79 12.24 21.34
CA PRO A 194 -7.04 12.24 19.90
C PRO A 194 -6.77 10.89 19.23
N MET A 195 -5.79 10.13 19.75
CA MET A 195 -5.43 8.81 19.23
C MET A 195 -6.53 7.76 19.33
N ALA A 196 -7.49 7.89 20.25
CA ALA A 196 -8.58 6.93 20.33
C ALA A 196 -9.52 6.99 19.11
N ALA A 197 -9.48 8.05 18.31
CA ALA A 197 -10.20 8.10 17.05
C ALA A 197 -9.71 7.03 16.05
N TYR A 198 -8.40 6.75 15.99
CA TYR A 198 -7.87 5.70 15.10
C TYR A 198 -8.40 4.31 15.44
N MET A 199 -8.75 4.07 16.71
CA MET A 199 -9.45 2.85 17.11
C MET A 199 -10.85 2.76 16.48
N GLY A 200 -11.54 3.89 16.32
CA GLY A 200 -12.82 3.95 15.61
C GLY A 200 -12.66 3.56 14.15
N SER A 201 -11.67 4.12 13.45
CA SER A 201 -11.34 3.75 12.07
C SER A 201 -11.06 2.26 11.93
N LEU A 202 -10.27 1.69 12.86
CA LEU A 202 -9.91 0.29 12.83
C LEU A 202 -11.11 -0.64 13.11
N ILE A 203 -12.01 -0.27 14.02
CA ILE A 203 -13.26 -1.01 14.26
C ILE A 203 -14.14 -0.99 13.02
N LEU A 204 -14.27 0.15 12.34
CA LEU A 204 -15.10 0.24 11.13
C LEU A 204 -14.51 -0.50 9.95
N PHE A 205 -13.19 -0.42 9.78
CA PHE A 205 -12.48 -1.23 8.80
C PHE A 205 -12.73 -2.72 9.07
N PHE A 206 -12.58 -3.16 10.32
CA PHE A 206 -12.84 -4.53 10.72
C PHE A 206 -14.29 -4.95 10.44
N MET A 207 -15.27 -4.17 10.87
CA MET A 207 -16.67 -4.50 10.63
C MET A 207 -17.00 -4.58 9.12
N SER A 208 -16.47 -3.67 8.30
CA SER A 208 -16.81 -3.62 6.87
C SER A 208 -16.13 -4.74 6.07
N TYR A 209 -14.84 -4.99 6.33
CA TYR A 209 -14.05 -5.91 5.52
C TYR A 209 -14.04 -7.33 6.11
N VAL A 210 -13.81 -7.42 7.42
CA VAL A 210 -13.51 -8.70 8.10
C VAL A 210 -14.77 -9.48 8.38
N VAL A 211 -15.74 -8.83 9.01
CA VAL A 211 -17.02 -9.48 9.32
C VAL A 211 -17.76 -9.79 8.01
N GLY A 212 -17.65 -8.91 7.01
CA GLY A 212 -18.12 -9.17 5.64
C GLY A 212 -17.51 -10.46 5.07
N LEU A 213 -16.18 -10.58 5.04
CA LEU A 213 -15.50 -11.76 4.51
C LEU A 213 -15.87 -13.05 5.26
N PHE A 214 -15.95 -13.00 6.59
CA PHE A 214 -16.36 -14.15 7.38
C PHE A 214 -17.80 -14.60 7.09
N LEU A 215 -18.73 -13.65 6.91
CA LEU A 215 -20.11 -13.98 6.57
C LEU A 215 -20.23 -14.58 5.17
N LEU A 216 -19.39 -14.15 4.24
CA LEU A 216 -19.33 -14.73 2.90
C LEU A 216 -18.86 -16.16 2.92
N PHE A 217 -17.81 -16.43 3.69
CA PHE A 217 -17.33 -17.79 3.89
C PHE A 217 -18.42 -18.72 4.47
N GLN A 218 -19.33 -18.18 5.28
CA GLN A 218 -20.51 -18.91 5.78
C GLN A 218 -21.67 -19.01 4.78
N GLY A 219 -21.52 -18.53 3.54
CA GLY A 219 -22.59 -18.48 2.55
C GLY A 219 -23.68 -17.44 2.85
N ARG A 220 -23.44 -16.49 3.77
CA ARG A 220 -24.41 -15.48 4.20
C ARG A 220 -24.18 -14.14 3.49
N GLN A 221 -24.27 -14.15 2.16
CA GLN A 221 -24.02 -12.98 1.30
C GLN A 221 -24.90 -11.78 1.66
N ASP A 222 -26.20 -11.99 1.88
CA ASP A 222 -27.14 -10.91 2.24
C ASP A 222 -26.74 -10.16 3.52
N LEU A 223 -26.27 -10.90 4.54
CA LEU A 223 -25.83 -10.30 5.80
C LEU A 223 -24.47 -9.61 5.65
N ALA A 224 -23.58 -10.13 4.81
CA ALA A 224 -22.31 -9.48 4.49
C ALA A 224 -22.56 -8.11 3.83
N ASN A 225 -23.49 -8.05 2.87
CA ASN A 225 -23.91 -6.82 2.21
C ASN A 225 -24.53 -5.79 3.18
N LEU A 226 -25.31 -6.25 4.15
CA LEU A 226 -25.91 -5.36 5.16
C LEU A 226 -24.90 -4.82 6.18
N LEU A 227 -23.85 -5.58 6.51
CA LEU A 227 -22.80 -5.17 7.45
C LEU A 227 -21.62 -4.45 6.80
N ASP A 228 -21.57 -4.39 5.47
CA ASP A 228 -20.55 -3.65 4.73
C ASP A 228 -20.82 -2.14 4.78
N LEU A 229 -20.23 -1.45 5.74
CA LEU A 229 -20.38 0.01 5.88
C LEU A 229 -19.83 0.74 4.65
N ILE A 230 -18.60 0.41 4.23
CA ILE A 230 -17.89 1.17 3.20
C ILE A 230 -18.44 0.88 1.80
N GLY A 231 -18.97 -0.33 1.57
CA GLY A 231 -19.44 -0.81 0.27
C GLY A 231 -18.38 -1.61 -0.48
N VAL A 232 -17.36 -2.15 0.21
CA VAL A 232 -16.28 -2.93 -0.41
C VAL A 232 -16.82 -4.20 -1.04
N HIS A 233 -17.61 -4.97 -0.34
CA HIS A 233 -18.14 -6.24 -0.84
C HIS A 233 -19.26 -6.00 -1.85
N PHE A 234 -20.27 -5.22 -1.50
CA PHE A 234 -21.43 -4.98 -2.36
C PHE A 234 -21.02 -4.46 -3.75
N ILE A 235 -20.08 -3.51 -3.81
CA ILE A 235 -19.68 -2.88 -5.08
C ILE A 235 -18.61 -3.70 -5.82
N LEU A 236 -17.63 -4.31 -5.12
CA LEU A 236 -16.54 -5.02 -5.82
C LEU A 236 -16.86 -6.47 -6.21
N SER A 237 -17.85 -7.14 -5.59
CA SER A 237 -18.21 -8.52 -5.96
C SER A 237 -19.64 -8.66 -6.49
N GLU A 238 -20.64 -8.04 -5.87
CA GLU A 238 -22.02 -8.25 -6.34
C GLU A 238 -22.28 -7.47 -7.63
N LEU A 239 -21.98 -6.16 -7.65
CA LEU A 239 -22.14 -5.36 -8.86
C LEU A 239 -21.15 -5.74 -9.96
N SER A 240 -19.97 -6.28 -9.62
CA SER A 240 -18.96 -6.65 -10.62
C SER A 240 -19.33 -7.93 -11.38
N HIS A 241 -19.96 -8.90 -10.72
CA HIS A 241 -20.37 -10.17 -11.31
C HIS A 241 -21.80 -10.16 -11.88
N LEU A 242 -22.73 -9.39 -11.30
CA LEU A 242 -24.12 -9.38 -11.75
C LEU A 242 -24.38 -8.43 -12.91
N TRP A 243 -23.62 -7.35 -13.06
CA TRP A 243 -23.87 -6.36 -14.10
C TRP A 243 -23.14 -6.71 -15.39
N THR A 244 -23.88 -6.68 -16.49
CA THR A 244 -23.32 -6.72 -17.84
C THR A 244 -22.45 -5.47 -18.11
N PRO A 245 -21.52 -5.51 -19.09
CA PRO A 245 -20.68 -4.34 -19.41
C PRO A 245 -21.49 -3.06 -19.73
N ILE A 246 -22.65 -3.21 -20.37
CA ILE A 246 -23.53 -2.09 -20.69
C ILE A 246 -24.22 -1.50 -19.44
N GLU A 247 -24.57 -2.35 -18.48
CA GLU A 247 -25.12 -1.93 -17.19
C GLU A 247 -24.05 -1.25 -16.35
N LYS A 248 -22.83 -1.79 -16.28
CA LYS A 248 -21.69 -1.14 -15.63
C LYS A 248 -21.48 0.28 -16.14
N SER A 249 -21.67 0.47 -17.45
CA SER A 249 -21.47 1.74 -18.15
C SER A 249 -22.58 2.78 -17.97
N THR A 250 -23.83 2.37 -17.69
CA THR A 250 -24.99 3.29 -17.73
C THR A 250 -25.85 3.30 -16.47
N ARG A 251 -25.83 2.21 -15.69
CA ARG A 251 -26.72 2.03 -14.53
C ARG A 251 -26.19 2.81 -13.32
N LEU A 252 -27.01 3.74 -12.82
CA LEU A 252 -26.70 4.49 -11.61
C LEU A 252 -26.94 3.65 -10.35
N ILE A 253 -26.18 3.95 -9.30
CA ILE A 253 -26.47 3.41 -7.96
C ILE A 253 -27.72 4.09 -7.41
N THR A 254 -28.75 3.31 -7.15
CA THR A 254 -30.01 3.76 -6.55
C THR A 254 -30.07 3.38 -5.06
N LEU A 255 -30.78 4.18 -4.26
CA LEU A 255 -31.08 3.86 -2.85
C LEU A 255 -32.27 2.91 -2.77
N GLU A 256 -32.11 1.69 -3.29
CA GLU A 256 -33.16 0.67 -3.31
C GLU A 256 -32.62 -0.64 -2.73
N GLY A 257 -33.54 -1.50 -2.26
CA GLY A 257 -33.23 -2.81 -1.71
C GLY A 257 -32.15 -2.78 -0.62
N THR A 258 -31.13 -3.62 -0.79
CA THR A 258 -30.05 -3.85 0.18
C THR A 258 -29.24 -2.58 0.49
N VAL A 259 -29.03 -1.69 -0.48
CA VAL A 259 -28.26 -0.45 -0.27
C VAL A 259 -28.99 0.47 0.70
N LEU A 260 -30.30 0.68 0.51
CA LEU A 260 -31.10 1.52 1.39
C LEU A 260 -31.13 0.97 2.82
N THR A 261 -31.38 -0.34 2.96
CA THR A 261 -31.40 -1.00 4.27
C THR A 261 -30.06 -0.88 4.99
N ASN A 262 -28.95 -1.09 4.27
CA ASN A 262 -27.60 -0.89 4.80
C ASN A 262 -27.40 0.55 5.30
N ARG A 263 -27.74 1.56 4.49
CA ARG A 263 -27.56 2.97 4.90
C ARG A 263 -28.39 3.34 6.11
N LEU A 264 -29.63 2.85 6.21
CA LEU A 264 -30.48 3.09 7.38
C LEU A 264 -29.92 2.45 8.65
N ILE A 265 -29.42 1.21 8.57
CA ILE A 265 -28.79 0.51 9.71
C ILE A 265 -27.59 1.30 10.22
N TRP A 266 -26.68 1.67 9.33
CA TRP A 266 -25.43 2.31 9.72
C TRP A 266 -25.60 3.76 10.15
N MET A 267 -26.46 4.54 9.48
CA MET A 267 -26.82 5.88 9.97
C MET A 267 -27.51 5.81 11.33
N GLY A 268 -28.39 4.83 11.54
CA GLY A 268 -29.00 4.55 12.84
C GLY A 268 -27.97 4.22 13.91
N ALA A 269 -26.99 3.36 13.60
CA ALA A 269 -25.88 3.05 14.50
C ALA A 269 -25.03 4.28 14.83
N GLY A 270 -24.72 5.13 13.84
CA GLY A 270 -24.01 6.39 14.04
C GLY A 270 -24.76 7.35 14.96
N MET A 271 -26.07 7.55 14.74
CA MET A 271 -26.93 8.35 15.62
C MET A 271 -26.98 7.79 17.04
N PHE A 272 -27.10 6.47 17.18
CA PHE A 272 -27.09 5.81 18.49
C PHE A 272 -25.79 6.08 19.25
N VAL A 273 -24.63 5.94 18.59
CA VAL A 273 -23.32 6.23 19.19
C VAL A 273 -23.22 7.69 19.63
N LEU A 274 -23.73 8.65 18.84
CA LEU A 274 -23.78 10.06 19.21
C LEU A 274 -24.70 10.31 20.41
N ALA A 275 -25.88 9.68 20.44
CA ALA A 275 -26.81 9.79 21.57
C ALA A 275 -26.17 9.26 22.87
N VAL A 276 -25.51 8.11 22.83
CA VAL A 276 -24.76 7.57 23.97
C VAL A 276 -23.65 8.53 24.41
N THR A 277 -22.93 9.13 23.46
CA THR A 277 -21.87 10.11 23.74
C THR A 277 -22.43 11.35 24.43
N TYR A 278 -23.54 11.88 23.93
CA TYR A 278 -24.23 13.04 24.49
C TYR A 278 -24.70 12.80 25.94
N ILE A 279 -25.29 11.62 26.21
CA ILE A 279 -25.76 11.24 27.54
C ILE A 279 -24.58 11.04 28.51
N ARG A 280 -23.51 10.39 28.07
CA ARG A 280 -22.32 10.07 28.89
C ARG A 280 -21.45 11.30 29.17
N PHE A 281 -21.43 12.29 28.29
CA PHE A 281 -20.58 13.46 28.42
C PHE A 281 -20.97 14.34 29.62
N ARG A 282 -19.98 14.79 30.38
CA ARG A 282 -20.14 15.72 31.51
C ARG A 282 -18.99 16.72 31.50
N PHE A 283 -19.30 17.99 31.81
CA PHE A 283 -18.31 19.05 32.03
C PHE A 283 -17.64 18.87 33.40
N THR A 284 -16.94 17.76 33.59
CA THR A 284 -16.21 17.46 34.82
C THR A 284 -14.76 17.25 34.48
N THR A 285 -13.85 17.84 35.28
CA THR A 285 -12.42 17.52 35.22
C THR A 285 -12.25 16.02 35.43
N ILE A 286 -11.72 15.33 34.44
CA ILE A 286 -11.40 13.90 34.54
C ILE A 286 -10.23 13.80 35.52
N SER A 287 -10.53 13.58 36.80
CA SER A 287 -9.53 13.11 37.76
C SER A 287 -9.01 11.77 37.22
N ALA A 288 -7.68 11.65 37.15
CA ALA A 288 -6.96 10.49 36.61
C ALA A 288 -7.36 9.13 37.25
N ALA A 289 -8.12 9.15 38.35
CA ALA A 289 -8.58 7.96 39.07
C ALA A 289 -9.66 7.11 38.34
N THR A 290 -10.41 7.68 37.38
CA THR A 290 -11.60 7.00 36.83
C THR A 290 -11.30 6.00 35.70
N ILE A 291 -10.16 6.10 35.01
CA ILE A 291 -9.83 5.25 33.85
C ILE A 291 -9.47 3.81 34.27
N THR A 292 -8.99 3.62 35.51
CA THR A 292 -8.69 2.30 36.09
C THR A 292 -9.93 1.50 36.50
N GLY A 293 -11.10 2.12 36.66
CA GLY A 293 -12.26 1.49 37.34
C GLY A 293 -12.93 0.32 36.61
N ILE A 294 -12.86 0.26 35.28
CA ILE A 294 -13.59 -0.77 34.50
C ILE A 294 -12.73 -2.03 34.30
N PHE A 295 -11.42 -1.89 34.09
CA PHE A 295 -10.51 -3.03 33.93
C PHE A 295 -10.06 -3.60 35.29
N VAL A 296 -9.86 -2.75 36.31
CA VAL A 296 -9.52 -3.19 37.67
C VAL A 296 -10.71 -3.88 38.36
N SER A 297 -11.97 -3.54 38.02
CA SER A 297 -13.12 -4.27 38.57
C SER A 297 -13.28 -5.67 37.97
N LEU A 298 -12.88 -5.86 36.71
CA LEU A 298 -12.85 -7.17 36.06
C LEU A 298 -11.70 -8.04 36.59
N VAL A 299 -10.51 -7.46 36.78
CA VAL A 299 -9.33 -8.14 37.34
C VAL A 299 -9.47 -8.41 38.84
N ARG A 300 -10.17 -7.55 39.61
CA ARG A 300 -10.50 -7.83 41.02
C ARG A 300 -11.41 -9.04 41.20
N LYS A 301 -12.19 -9.41 40.18
CA LYS A 301 -13.07 -10.58 40.20
C LYS A 301 -12.31 -11.89 40.00
N ILE A 302 -11.07 -11.83 39.51
CA ILE A 302 -10.19 -12.99 39.29
C ILE A 302 -9.00 -12.85 40.25
N GLY A 303 -9.26 -13.20 41.51
CA GLY A 303 -8.31 -13.57 42.56
C GLY A 303 -6.97 -12.82 42.60
N LEU A 304 -6.87 -11.84 43.49
CA LEU A 304 -5.73 -11.60 44.40
C LEU A 304 -6.16 -10.55 45.43
N ARG A 305 -6.52 -11.01 46.63
CA ARG A 305 -6.82 -10.16 47.80
C ARG A 305 -5.51 -9.56 48.31
N HIS A 306 -5.26 -8.29 48.00
CA HIS A 306 -4.48 -7.45 48.91
C HIS A 306 -5.44 -6.60 49.73
N GLN A 307 -5.53 -6.95 51.02
CA GLN A 307 -6.18 -6.14 52.05
C GLN A 307 -5.46 -4.78 52.12
N SER A 308 -6.09 -3.74 51.59
CA SER A 308 -5.82 -2.38 52.08
C SER A 308 -6.80 -2.15 53.22
N ARG A 309 -6.28 -2.05 54.45
CA ARG A 309 -7.02 -1.59 55.60
C ARG A 309 -7.47 -0.15 55.34
N SER A 310 -8.76 0.05 55.12
CA SER A 310 -9.41 1.35 55.25
C SER A 310 -9.53 1.67 56.75
N ALA A 311 -8.83 2.71 57.22
CA ALA A 311 -9.08 3.29 58.52
C ALA A 311 -10.45 3.99 58.49
N GLY A 312 -11.35 3.60 59.40
CA GLY A 312 -12.66 4.22 59.60
C GLY A 312 -12.55 5.56 60.34
N PRO A 313 -13.61 6.38 60.32
CA PRO A 313 -13.64 7.69 60.93
C PRO A 313 -13.96 7.55 62.44
N GLY A 314 -13.03 7.98 63.30
CA GLY A 314 -13.23 7.92 64.75
C GLY A 314 -12.19 8.72 65.54
N SER A 315 -12.67 9.84 66.08
CA SER A 315 -12.22 10.54 67.30
C SER A 315 -10.76 10.98 67.45
N GLY A 316 -10.57 12.29 67.35
CA GLY A 316 -9.94 13.10 68.41
C GLY A 316 -8.45 12.90 68.68
N ASN A 317 -7.62 13.71 68.02
CA ASN A 317 -6.51 14.38 68.70
C ASN A 317 -6.10 15.64 67.92
N PRO A 318 -5.90 16.79 68.60
CA PRO A 318 -5.56 18.03 67.94
C PRO A 318 -4.13 17.98 67.39
N LEU A 319 -3.98 18.37 66.13
CA LEU A 319 -2.79 18.93 65.49
C LEU A 319 -1.49 18.85 66.31
N ALA A 320 -0.84 17.68 66.30
CA ALA A 320 0.58 17.59 66.60
C ALA A 320 1.35 18.09 65.37
N THR A 321 1.74 19.35 65.41
CA THR A 321 2.75 19.94 64.54
C THR A 321 4.02 19.09 64.60
N ILE A 322 4.26 18.31 63.54
CA ILE A 322 5.55 17.65 63.37
C ILE A 322 6.59 18.76 63.19
N PRO A 323 7.66 18.83 64.01
CA PRO A 323 8.68 19.85 63.86
C PRO A 323 9.46 19.57 62.57
N VAL A 324 9.16 20.33 61.52
CA VAL A 324 9.84 20.30 60.20
C VAL A 324 11.31 20.72 60.31
N THR A 325 11.75 21.23 61.46
CA THR A 325 13.08 21.82 61.63
C THR A 325 14.21 20.82 61.95
N ALA A 326 13.91 19.59 62.38
CA ALA A 326 14.95 18.61 62.73
C ALA A 326 15.38 17.70 61.56
N ARG A 327 14.51 17.44 60.58
CA ARG A 327 14.85 16.62 59.40
C ARG A 327 15.47 17.40 58.24
N PHE A 328 15.31 18.72 58.20
CA PHE A 328 15.92 19.55 57.15
C PHE A 328 17.41 19.84 57.40
N LYS A 329 17.89 19.82 58.65
CA LYS A 329 19.33 20.00 58.93
C LYS A 329 20.20 18.80 58.53
N ALA A 330 19.64 17.59 58.48
CA ALA A 330 20.34 16.41 58.00
C ALA A 330 20.46 16.36 56.45
N LEU A 331 19.68 17.16 55.72
CA LEU A 331 19.72 17.26 54.25
C LEU A 331 20.61 18.42 53.74
N ILE A 332 21.13 19.27 54.65
CA ILE A 332 21.98 20.43 54.33
C ILE A 332 23.41 20.21 54.87
N SER A 333 23.76 18.97 55.22
CA SER A 333 25.19 18.62 55.22
C SER A 333 25.63 18.68 53.76
N PRO A 334 26.70 19.39 53.38
CA PRO A 334 27.29 19.24 52.06
C PRO A 334 27.88 17.83 52.04
N SER A 335 27.03 16.82 51.81
CA SER A 335 27.51 15.58 51.26
C SER A 335 28.21 16.01 49.98
N THR A 336 29.53 15.88 49.98
CA THR A 336 30.30 15.81 48.76
C THR A 336 29.59 14.72 47.96
N VAL A 337 28.69 15.13 47.07
CA VAL A 337 28.10 14.24 46.07
C VAL A 337 29.32 13.86 45.28
N SER A 338 29.90 12.71 45.60
CA SER A 338 30.96 12.10 44.84
C SER A 338 30.41 12.06 43.42
N TYR A 339 30.88 12.97 42.57
CA TYR A 339 30.66 12.93 41.14
C TYR A 339 31.46 11.74 40.65
N GLU A 340 31.01 10.55 41.00
CA GLU A 340 31.48 9.32 40.40
C GLU A 340 31.07 9.47 38.95
N ARG A 341 32.04 9.75 38.07
CA ARG A 341 31.82 9.73 36.62
C ARG A 341 31.26 8.36 36.33
N GLN A 342 29.93 8.28 36.15
CA GLN A 342 29.29 7.06 35.74
C GLN A 342 29.80 6.77 34.32
N TYR A 343 30.76 5.86 34.22
CA TYR A 343 31.19 5.33 32.94
C TYR A 343 30.06 4.44 32.42
N PHE A 344 29.33 4.93 31.42
CA PHE A 344 28.35 4.13 30.70
C PHE A 344 29.10 3.13 29.82
N ASP A 345 29.40 1.98 30.40
CA ASP A 345 29.99 0.86 29.68
C ASP A 345 29.05 0.34 28.58
N TRP A 346 29.61 -0.34 27.57
CA TRP A 346 28.85 -0.96 26.48
C TRP A 346 27.75 -1.89 27.01
N SER A 347 28.03 -2.60 28.12
CA SER A 347 27.07 -3.46 28.81
C SER A 347 25.85 -2.71 29.37
N PHE A 348 26.01 -1.44 29.76
CA PHE A 348 24.91 -0.59 30.18
C PHE A 348 24.01 -0.25 28.99
N HIS A 349 24.60 0.15 27.87
CA HIS A 349 23.83 0.50 26.68
C HIS A 349 23.07 -0.69 26.09
N LEU A 350 23.68 -1.89 26.08
CA LEU A 350 22.98 -3.12 25.69
C LEU A 350 21.77 -3.40 26.59
N ARG A 351 21.94 -3.30 27.92
CA ARG A 351 20.84 -3.47 28.88
C ARG A 351 19.75 -2.42 28.68
N GLN A 352 20.13 -1.16 28.48
CA GLN A 352 19.21 -0.06 28.19
C GLN A 352 18.41 -0.32 26.90
N THR A 353 19.08 -0.67 25.80
CA THR A 353 18.44 -1.01 24.51
C THR A 353 17.48 -2.18 24.67
N SER A 354 17.87 -3.25 25.37
CA SER A 354 17.01 -4.42 25.61
C SER A 354 15.77 -4.07 26.44
N ALA A 355 15.92 -3.21 27.45
CA ALA A 355 14.81 -2.75 28.28
C ALA A 355 13.83 -1.90 27.46
N ILE A 356 14.34 -0.96 26.65
CA ILE A 356 13.52 -0.13 25.75
C ILE A 356 12.82 -1.00 24.71
N ALA A 357 13.51 -2.00 24.14
CA ALA A 357 12.93 -2.94 23.18
C ALA A 357 11.80 -3.75 23.80
N ARG A 358 12.02 -4.33 24.98
CA ARG A 358 11.00 -5.09 25.71
C ARG A 358 9.78 -4.23 26.05
N VAL A 359 9.99 -3.01 26.55
CA VAL A 359 8.89 -2.09 26.87
C VAL A 359 8.14 -1.68 25.60
N SER A 360 8.85 -1.38 24.52
CA SER A 360 8.25 -1.01 23.23
C SER A 360 7.43 -2.15 22.62
N PHE A 361 7.98 -3.37 22.63
CA PHE A 361 7.28 -4.59 22.22
C PHE A 361 6.02 -4.82 23.05
N LEU A 362 6.12 -4.83 24.39
CA LEU A 362 4.96 -5.07 25.25
C LEU A 362 3.88 -4.00 25.11
N ASN A 363 4.29 -2.75 24.91
CA ASN A 363 3.35 -1.65 24.71
C ASN A 363 2.58 -1.79 23.41
N ILE A 364 3.22 -2.22 22.33
CA ILE A 364 2.52 -2.49 21.08
C ILE A 364 1.70 -3.77 21.20
N ALA A 365 2.30 -4.90 21.60
CA ALA A 365 1.64 -6.19 21.63
C ALA A 365 0.40 -6.23 22.56
N LYS A 366 0.41 -5.44 23.65
CA LYS A 366 -0.74 -5.32 24.56
C LYS A 366 -1.68 -4.17 24.21
N SER A 367 -1.32 -3.28 23.28
CA SER A 367 -2.26 -2.26 22.83
C SER A 367 -3.39 -2.92 22.04
N TRP A 368 -4.58 -2.32 22.06
CA TRP A 368 -5.71 -2.83 21.28
C TRP A 368 -5.38 -2.91 19.78
N THR A 369 -4.64 -1.92 19.25
CA THR A 369 -4.20 -1.91 17.85
C THR A 369 -3.18 -3.02 17.57
N GLY A 370 -2.29 -3.34 18.51
CA GLY A 370 -1.38 -4.47 18.38
C GLY A 370 -2.07 -5.81 18.49
N LEU A 371 -3.10 -5.95 19.33
CA LEU A 371 -3.94 -7.15 19.37
C LEU A 371 -4.67 -7.38 18.05
N VAL A 372 -5.12 -6.30 17.38
CA VAL A 372 -5.72 -6.44 16.04
C VAL A 372 -4.67 -6.89 15.02
N LEU A 373 -3.47 -6.30 15.01
CA LEU A 373 -2.39 -6.76 14.14
C LEU A 373 -2.05 -8.23 14.41
N LEU A 374 -1.91 -8.63 15.67
CA LEU A 374 -1.38 -9.94 16.05
C LEU A 374 -2.41 -11.07 16.03
N ILE A 375 -3.68 -10.79 16.30
CA ILE A 375 -4.71 -11.83 16.43
C ILE A 375 -5.66 -11.78 15.23
N VAL A 376 -6.24 -10.61 14.99
CA VAL A 376 -7.30 -10.43 14.00
C VAL A 376 -6.78 -10.63 12.59
N ILE A 377 -5.65 -9.99 12.22
CA ILE A 377 -5.12 -10.09 10.85
C ILE A 377 -4.72 -11.54 10.53
N PRO A 378 -3.97 -12.28 11.36
CA PRO A 378 -3.69 -13.68 11.09
C PRO A 378 -4.94 -14.55 11.01
N LEU A 379 -5.92 -14.37 11.91
CA LEU A 379 -7.17 -15.13 11.89
C LEU A 379 -7.94 -14.93 10.57
N LEU A 380 -7.96 -13.69 10.08
CA LEU A 380 -8.55 -13.35 8.79
C LEU A 380 -7.86 -14.01 7.63
N THR A 381 -6.53 -14.05 7.67
CA THR A 381 -5.76 -14.63 6.59
C THR A 381 -6.11 -16.09 6.37
N ILE A 382 -6.55 -16.81 7.40
CA ILE A 382 -7.08 -18.18 7.25
C ILE A 382 -8.23 -18.20 6.22
N LEU A 383 -9.22 -17.34 6.41
CA LEU A 383 -10.40 -17.26 5.54
C LEU A 383 -10.02 -16.80 4.12
N VAL A 384 -9.14 -15.80 4.04
CA VAL A 384 -8.65 -15.28 2.74
C VAL A 384 -7.94 -16.38 1.96
N VAL A 385 -7.05 -17.14 2.61
CA VAL A 385 -6.32 -18.21 1.93
C VAL A 385 -7.29 -19.25 1.40
N VAL A 386 -8.27 -19.69 2.20
CA VAL A 386 -9.25 -20.71 1.76
C VAL A 386 -10.08 -20.19 0.58
N ASP A 387 -10.58 -18.96 0.65
CA ASP A 387 -11.34 -18.31 -0.43
C ASP A 387 -10.53 -18.22 -1.74
N GLN A 388 -9.24 -17.91 -1.64
CA GLN A 388 -8.36 -17.75 -2.81
C GLN A 388 -7.82 -19.07 -3.38
N MET A 389 -8.13 -20.22 -2.76
CA MET A 389 -7.81 -21.54 -3.33
C MET A 389 -8.86 -22.02 -4.33
N VAL A 390 -9.60 -21.11 -4.98
CA VAL A 390 -10.51 -21.41 -6.09
C VAL A 390 -10.26 -20.41 -7.21
N ILE A 391 -10.02 -20.89 -8.43
CA ILE A 391 -9.88 -20.06 -9.64
C ILE A 391 -10.88 -20.55 -10.68
N ASN A 392 -11.75 -19.67 -11.18
CA ASN A 392 -12.77 -20.01 -12.18
C ASN A 392 -13.58 -21.25 -11.79
N GLU A 393 -14.01 -21.32 -10.52
CA GLU A 393 -14.74 -22.46 -9.93
C GLU A 393 -13.92 -23.76 -9.79
N VAL A 394 -12.64 -23.74 -10.14
CA VAL A 394 -11.73 -24.90 -9.99
C VAL A 394 -10.95 -24.78 -8.68
N PRO A 395 -11.08 -25.76 -7.75
CA PRO A 395 -10.32 -25.77 -6.52
C PRO A 395 -8.83 -26.04 -6.78
N LEU A 396 -7.97 -25.27 -6.12
CA LEU A 396 -6.52 -25.42 -6.13
C LEU A 396 -6.05 -26.31 -5.00
N ILE A 397 -4.91 -26.98 -5.20
CA ILE A 397 -4.23 -27.70 -4.14
C ILE A 397 -3.47 -26.67 -3.27
N PRO A 398 -3.72 -26.59 -1.95
CA PRO A 398 -3.16 -25.57 -1.07
C PRO A 398 -1.72 -25.93 -0.63
N LYS A 399 -0.85 -26.19 -1.62
CA LYS A 399 0.57 -26.46 -1.36
C LYS A 399 1.21 -25.27 -0.66
N THR A 400 2.24 -25.54 0.14
CA THR A 400 2.88 -24.52 0.99
C THR A 400 3.37 -23.31 0.19
N GLY A 401 3.95 -23.54 -1.01
CA GLY A 401 4.36 -22.44 -1.90
C GLY A 401 3.20 -21.56 -2.36
N ARG A 402 2.04 -22.15 -2.68
CA ARG A 402 0.84 -21.41 -3.11
C ARG A 402 0.25 -20.60 -1.97
N VAL A 403 0.14 -21.18 -0.78
CA VAL A 403 -0.32 -20.44 0.41
C VAL A 403 0.61 -19.27 0.70
N LEU A 404 1.93 -19.48 0.66
CA LEU A 404 2.90 -18.40 0.88
C LEU A 404 2.79 -17.27 -0.15
N SER A 405 2.43 -17.55 -1.40
CA SER A 405 2.17 -16.51 -2.41
C SER A 405 0.98 -15.61 -2.05
N GLU A 406 0.01 -16.11 -1.27
CA GLU A 406 -1.09 -15.31 -0.73
C GLU A 406 -0.70 -14.58 0.57
N LEU A 407 0.24 -15.13 1.36
CA LEU A 407 0.70 -14.55 2.63
C LEU A 407 1.75 -13.45 2.48
N THR A 408 2.35 -13.32 1.30
CA THR A 408 3.48 -12.44 1.05
C THR A 408 3.21 -11.50 -0.11
N ALA A 409 3.76 -10.30 -0.04
CA ALA A 409 3.72 -9.34 -1.13
C ALA A 409 4.90 -8.37 -0.99
N SER A 410 5.46 -7.98 -2.14
CA SER A 410 6.44 -6.89 -2.19
C SER A 410 5.80 -5.58 -1.73
N LEU A 411 6.57 -4.75 -1.03
CA LEU A 411 6.16 -3.38 -0.68
C LEU A 411 5.91 -2.48 -1.89
N SER A 412 6.55 -2.78 -3.02
CA SER A 412 6.37 -2.07 -4.29
C SER A 412 5.26 -2.67 -5.16
N ALA A 413 4.59 -3.75 -4.71
CA ALA A 413 3.49 -4.34 -5.47
C ALA A 413 2.29 -3.37 -5.51
N GLU A 414 1.89 -3.00 -6.72
CA GLU A 414 0.71 -2.18 -6.97
C GLU A 414 -0.56 -2.86 -6.41
N MET A 415 -1.38 -2.09 -5.69
CA MET A 415 -2.72 -2.51 -5.26
C MET A 415 -2.80 -3.82 -4.45
N SER A 416 -1.73 -4.21 -3.75
CA SER A 416 -1.76 -5.39 -2.90
C SER A 416 -2.66 -5.21 -1.67
N ARG A 417 -3.44 -6.25 -1.33
CA ARG A 417 -4.25 -6.36 -0.10
C ARG A 417 -3.40 -6.18 1.17
N TRP A 418 -2.09 -6.43 1.07
CA TRP A 418 -1.11 -6.28 2.16
C TRP A 418 -0.71 -4.83 2.47
N VAL A 419 -1.30 -3.83 1.78
CA VAL A 419 -1.15 -2.40 2.08
C VAL A 419 -1.36 -2.03 3.55
N ILE A 420 -2.16 -2.82 4.28
CA ILE A 420 -2.44 -2.61 5.70
C ILE A 420 -1.16 -2.72 6.55
N ILE A 421 -0.23 -3.62 6.22
CA ILE A 421 0.97 -3.82 7.04
C ILE A 421 1.88 -2.58 7.04
N PRO A 422 2.27 -2.01 5.89
CA PRO A 422 3.00 -0.75 5.84
C PRO A 422 2.29 0.37 6.62
N LEU A 423 0.96 0.50 6.51
CA LEU A 423 0.19 1.50 7.26
C LEU A 423 0.28 1.28 8.78
N VAL A 424 0.21 0.02 9.23
CA VAL A 424 0.36 -0.34 10.64
C VAL A 424 1.81 -0.10 11.13
N ILE A 425 2.82 -0.34 10.29
CA ILE A 425 4.22 0.00 10.59
C ILE A 425 4.38 1.52 10.76
N ILE A 426 3.80 2.34 9.87
CA ILE A 426 3.80 3.81 9.97
C ILE A 426 3.10 4.25 11.27
N PHE A 427 1.99 3.60 11.62
CA PHE A 427 1.26 3.88 12.85
C PHE A 427 2.10 3.58 14.09
N PHE A 428 2.65 2.36 14.22
CA PHE A 428 3.44 1.97 15.38
C PHE A 428 4.79 2.69 15.47
N ALA A 429 5.44 3.00 14.35
CA ALA A 429 6.61 3.87 14.33
C ALA A 429 6.28 5.24 14.96
N GLY A 430 5.12 5.82 14.61
CA GLY A 430 4.66 7.08 15.17
C GLY A 430 4.34 6.99 16.66
N GLU A 431 3.59 5.96 17.08
CA GLU A 431 3.32 5.70 18.49
C GLU A 431 4.62 5.57 19.29
N LEU A 432 5.61 4.81 18.82
CA LEU A 432 6.88 4.66 19.50
C LEU A 432 7.69 5.95 19.57
N VAL A 433 7.75 6.74 18.50
CA VAL A 433 8.54 7.99 18.47
C VAL A 433 7.93 9.09 19.34
N TRP A 434 6.60 9.22 19.35
CA TRP A 434 5.91 10.34 20.01
C TRP A 434 5.42 10.05 21.43
N ARG A 435 5.45 8.78 21.87
CA ARG A 435 4.92 8.34 23.18
C ARG A 435 5.40 9.19 24.36
N GLU A 436 6.71 9.40 24.49
CA GLU A 436 7.26 10.11 25.64
C GLU A 436 6.77 11.56 25.69
N ARG A 437 6.55 12.20 24.53
CA ARG A 437 6.01 13.56 24.44
C ARG A 437 4.54 13.63 24.82
N GLU A 438 3.74 12.69 24.32
CA GLU A 438 2.30 12.63 24.63
C GLU A 438 2.05 12.31 26.11
N ALA A 439 2.95 11.55 26.74
CA ALA A 439 2.92 11.28 28.17
C ALA A 439 3.45 12.44 29.04
N GLY A 440 3.98 13.51 28.44
CA GLY A 440 4.62 14.62 29.16
C GLY A 440 5.94 14.23 29.85
N LEU A 441 6.55 13.12 29.43
CA LEU A 441 7.79 12.57 30.02
C LEU A 441 9.06 13.01 29.27
N GLU A 442 8.92 13.75 28.18
CA GLU A 442 10.05 14.15 27.31
C GLU A 442 11.17 14.87 28.08
N GLU A 443 10.83 15.75 29.01
CA GLU A 443 11.81 16.50 29.81
C GLU A 443 12.62 15.58 30.74
N ILE A 444 11.97 14.54 31.28
CA ILE A 444 12.63 13.54 32.13
C ILE A 444 13.55 12.67 31.27
N THR A 445 13.08 12.21 30.12
CA THR A 445 13.87 11.34 29.24
C THR A 445 15.05 12.08 28.60
N ASP A 446 14.89 13.36 28.28
CA ASP A 446 15.93 14.17 27.66
C ASP A 446 17.03 14.57 28.66
N ALA A 447 16.69 14.65 29.95
CA ALA A 447 17.62 14.90 31.03
C ALA A 447 18.41 13.65 31.47
N MET A 448 18.02 12.46 31.01
CA MET A 448 18.73 11.22 31.38
C MET A 448 20.15 11.20 30.77
N PRO A 449 21.18 10.88 31.58
CA PRO A 449 22.52 10.71 31.07
C PRO A 449 22.58 9.42 30.26
N GLY A 450 22.81 9.52 28.95
CA GLY A 450 22.81 8.38 28.05
C GLY A 450 22.95 8.77 26.58
N SER A 451 23.50 7.87 25.78
CA SER A 451 23.63 8.04 24.34
C SER A 451 22.26 8.04 23.64
N GLU A 452 22.18 8.61 22.44
CA GLU A 452 20.94 8.70 21.65
C GLU A 452 20.61 7.36 20.95
N TRP A 453 21.63 6.56 20.63
CA TRP A 453 21.45 5.34 19.84
C TRP A 453 20.60 4.25 20.53
N PRO A 454 20.67 4.03 21.86
CA PRO A 454 19.86 3.00 22.53
C PRO A 454 18.35 3.26 22.43
N HIS A 455 17.95 4.53 22.38
CA HIS A 455 16.55 4.93 22.24
C HIS A 455 16.00 4.54 20.87
N PHE A 456 16.75 4.84 19.81
CA PHE A 456 16.37 4.45 18.45
C PHE A 456 16.41 2.93 18.28
N ILE A 457 17.55 2.29 18.56
CA ILE A 457 17.71 0.84 18.35
C ILE A 457 16.72 0.06 19.21
N GLY A 458 16.49 0.48 20.46
CA GLY A 458 15.52 -0.16 21.34
C GLY A 458 14.10 -0.09 20.78
N LYS A 459 13.64 1.08 20.31
CA LYS A 459 12.32 1.23 19.68
C LYS A 459 12.20 0.44 18.38
N PHE A 460 13.24 0.46 17.54
CA PHE A 460 13.30 -0.32 16.31
C PHE A 460 13.23 -1.83 16.59
N LEU A 461 14.02 -2.35 17.53
CA LEU A 461 13.98 -3.76 17.92
C LEU A 461 12.63 -4.15 18.54
N GLY A 462 12.01 -3.26 19.32
CA GLY A 462 10.66 -3.48 19.84
C GLY A 462 9.63 -3.66 18.73
N LEU A 463 9.68 -2.81 17.69
CA LEU A 463 8.83 -2.93 16.50
C LEU A 463 9.19 -4.18 15.68
N ALA A 464 10.47 -4.50 15.52
CA ALA A 464 10.94 -5.71 14.84
C ALA A 464 10.42 -6.98 15.51
N LEU A 465 10.43 -7.05 16.84
CA LEU A 465 9.88 -8.19 17.60
C LEU A 465 8.37 -8.34 17.40
N VAL A 466 7.62 -7.24 17.27
CA VAL A 466 6.19 -7.29 16.92
C VAL A 466 6.01 -7.85 15.51
N LEU A 467 6.83 -7.45 14.55
CA LEU A 467 6.77 -7.96 13.17
C LEU A 467 7.15 -9.45 13.09
N VAL A 468 8.16 -9.89 13.86
CA VAL A 468 8.53 -11.30 14.00
C VAL A 468 7.37 -12.11 14.57
N LEU A 469 6.74 -11.64 15.64
CA LEU A 469 5.58 -12.30 16.23
C LEU A 469 4.39 -12.33 15.27
N PHE A 470 4.15 -11.24 14.56
CA PHE A 470 3.11 -11.15 13.54
C PHE A 470 3.31 -12.20 12.43
N LEU A 471 4.51 -12.27 11.85
CA LEU A 471 4.83 -13.24 10.80
C LEU A 471 4.79 -14.68 11.30
N PHE A 472 5.15 -14.92 12.57
CA PHE A 472 4.99 -16.23 13.20
C PHE A 472 3.51 -16.64 13.28
N LEU A 473 2.64 -15.74 13.74
CA LEU A 473 1.20 -15.99 13.80
C LEU A 473 0.59 -16.14 12.40
N LEU A 474 1.14 -15.44 11.40
CA LEU A 474 0.75 -15.58 10.01
C LEU A 474 1.14 -16.95 9.42
N ALA A 475 2.31 -17.48 9.78
CA ALA A 475 2.72 -18.84 9.43
C ALA A 475 1.73 -19.88 9.98
N ILE A 476 1.35 -19.73 11.25
CA ILE A 476 0.35 -20.59 11.90
C ILE A 476 -0.99 -20.47 11.17
N ALA A 477 -1.44 -19.26 10.84
CA ALA A 477 -2.67 -19.06 10.08
C ALA A 477 -2.64 -19.78 8.72
N GLY A 478 -1.54 -19.70 7.99
CA GLY A 478 -1.35 -20.45 6.75
C GLY A 478 -1.48 -21.96 6.94
N MET A 479 -0.81 -22.51 7.96
CA MET A 479 -0.90 -23.94 8.28
C MET A 479 -2.32 -24.36 8.71
N VAL A 480 -3.03 -23.53 9.46
CA VAL A 480 -4.42 -23.78 9.83
C VAL A 480 -5.32 -23.74 8.60
N ALA A 481 -5.10 -22.81 7.66
CA ALA A 481 -5.86 -22.77 6.41
C ALA A 481 -5.66 -24.05 5.58
N GLN A 482 -4.41 -24.52 5.47
CA GLN A 482 -4.09 -25.80 4.83
C GLN A 482 -4.79 -26.98 5.51
N LEU A 483 -4.79 -27.03 6.85
CA LEU A 483 -5.53 -28.04 7.62
C LEU A 483 -7.03 -27.99 7.36
N MET A 484 -7.62 -26.81 7.23
CA MET A 484 -9.05 -26.64 6.91
C MET A 484 -9.41 -27.11 5.50
N MET A 485 -8.42 -27.26 4.63
CA MET A 485 -8.56 -27.75 3.25
C MET A 485 -8.05 -29.20 3.11
N ASP A 486 -8.00 -29.96 4.21
CA ASP A 486 -7.54 -31.36 4.26
C ASP A 486 -6.12 -31.60 3.70
N TYR A 487 -5.25 -30.59 3.74
CA TYR A 487 -3.86 -30.70 3.33
C TYR A 487 -2.93 -30.82 4.54
N HIS A 488 -2.15 -31.92 4.59
CA HIS A 488 -1.32 -32.27 5.75
C HIS A 488 0.20 -32.19 5.51
N GLU A 489 0.65 -31.91 4.28
CA GLU A 489 2.06 -31.89 3.91
C GLU A 489 2.68 -30.48 4.10
N PHE A 490 2.79 -30.03 5.35
CA PHE A 490 3.34 -28.70 5.66
C PHE A 490 4.87 -28.66 5.52
N GLU A 491 5.37 -27.69 4.75
CA GLU A 491 6.80 -27.40 4.70
C GLU A 491 7.16 -26.26 5.67
N ALA A 492 7.31 -26.58 6.96
CA ALA A 492 7.65 -25.60 7.99
C ALA A 492 8.97 -24.84 7.68
N GLY A 493 9.94 -25.52 7.05
CA GLY A 493 11.18 -24.90 6.59
C GLY A 493 10.96 -23.83 5.50
N LEU A 494 9.97 -24.03 4.63
CA LEU A 494 9.61 -23.06 3.59
C LEU A 494 8.94 -21.82 4.19
N TYR A 495 8.01 -22.01 5.14
CA TYR A 495 7.45 -20.89 5.92
C TYR A 495 8.56 -20.04 6.58
N LEU A 496 9.53 -20.70 7.22
CA LEU A 496 10.63 -20.00 7.88
C LEU A 496 11.46 -19.18 6.89
N LYS A 497 11.89 -19.79 5.78
CA LYS A 497 12.70 -19.14 4.74
C LYS A 497 11.96 -17.97 4.10
N THR A 498 10.70 -18.14 3.74
CA THR A 498 9.94 -17.12 3.04
C THR A 498 9.55 -15.97 3.97
N LEU A 499 8.91 -16.24 5.10
CA LEU A 499 8.41 -15.17 5.96
C LEU A 499 9.53 -14.44 6.71
N PHE A 500 10.51 -15.16 7.26
CA PHE A 500 11.58 -14.52 8.05
C PHE A 500 12.83 -14.20 7.23
N GLY A 501 13.10 -14.96 6.16
CA GLY A 501 14.24 -14.70 5.28
C GLY A 501 13.96 -13.70 4.18
N LEU A 502 12.75 -13.70 3.59
CA LEU A 502 12.40 -12.84 2.47
C LEU A 502 11.48 -11.68 2.88
N GLN A 503 10.34 -11.96 3.52
CA GLN A 503 9.35 -10.92 3.83
C GLN A 503 9.79 -9.97 4.97
N LEU A 504 10.36 -10.51 6.06
CA LEU A 504 10.76 -9.73 7.22
C LEU A 504 11.77 -8.61 6.89
N PRO A 505 12.84 -8.84 6.11
CA PRO A 505 13.75 -7.76 5.68
C PRO A 505 13.04 -6.58 5.02
N GLU A 506 12.00 -6.82 4.22
CA GLU A 506 11.24 -5.73 3.59
C GLU A 506 10.56 -4.86 4.64
N TYR A 507 9.87 -5.48 5.61
CA TYR A 507 9.22 -4.76 6.69
C TYR A 507 10.20 -4.05 7.61
N LEU A 508 11.38 -4.62 7.85
CA LEU A 508 12.42 -3.97 8.65
C LEU A 508 13.00 -2.74 7.94
N LEU A 509 13.29 -2.82 6.64
CA LEU A 509 13.74 -1.68 5.85
C LEU A 509 12.70 -0.55 5.86
N PHE A 510 11.43 -0.91 5.72
CA PHE A 510 10.33 0.06 5.76
C PHE A 510 10.11 0.65 7.16
N ALA A 511 10.29 -0.14 8.22
CA ALA A 511 10.22 0.33 9.60
C ALA A 511 11.30 1.39 9.90
N VAL A 512 12.52 1.23 9.39
CA VAL A 512 13.57 2.26 9.50
C VAL A 512 13.16 3.56 8.81
N LEU A 513 12.63 3.46 7.59
CA LEU A 513 12.11 4.63 6.85
C LEU A 513 10.96 5.32 7.62
N ALA A 514 10.00 4.55 8.13
CA ALA A 514 8.87 5.09 8.88
C ALA A 514 9.33 5.83 10.16
N ILE A 515 10.27 5.26 10.92
CA ILE A 515 10.84 5.94 12.09
C ILE A 515 11.59 7.21 11.68
N PHE A 516 12.37 7.17 10.59
CA PHE A 516 13.06 8.36 10.08
C PHE A 516 12.09 9.50 9.75
N LEU A 517 11.00 9.21 9.04
CA LEU A 517 9.99 10.21 8.68
C LEU A 517 9.32 10.82 9.92
N HIS A 518 9.04 10.02 10.95
CA HIS A 518 8.50 10.51 12.22
C HIS A 518 9.49 11.36 13.02
N VAL A 519 10.78 11.05 12.97
CA VAL A 519 11.85 11.84 13.60
C VAL A 519 12.05 13.18 12.88
N LEU A 520 11.94 13.18 11.55
CA LEU A 520 12.03 14.38 10.73
C LEU A 520 10.83 15.32 10.96
N ALA A 521 9.64 14.76 11.13
CA ALA A 521 8.40 15.52 11.31
C ALA A 521 8.38 16.33 12.62
N ASN A 522 7.86 17.56 12.54
CA ASN A 522 7.64 18.41 13.72
C ASN A 522 6.33 18.10 14.46
N GLN A 523 5.44 17.33 13.83
CA GLN A 523 4.14 16.95 14.37
C GLN A 523 3.85 15.50 13.98
N LYS A 524 3.22 14.75 14.89
CA LYS A 524 2.87 13.33 14.68
C LYS A 524 2.05 13.08 13.42
N TYR A 525 1.06 13.93 13.16
CA TYR A 525 0.22 13.83 11.96
C TYR A 525 1.00 14.02 10.65
N ILE A 526 2.00 14.93 10.65
CA ILE A 526 2.90 15.12 9.51
C ILE A 526 3.77 13.88 9.30
N GLY A 527 4.23 13.24 10.37
CA GLY A 527 4.99 11.98 10.29
C GLY A 527 4.16 10.85 9.68
N HIS A 528 2.90 10.69 10.08
CA HIS A 528 2.00 9.71 9.46
C HIS A 528 1.75 10.01 7.99
N LEU A 529 1.43 11.26 7.65
CA LEU A 529 1.20 11.66 6.27
C LEU A 529 2.46 11.43 5.41
N ALA A 530 3.64 11.85 5.88
CA ALA A 530 4.89 11.62 5.16
C ALA A 530 5.17 10.13 4.94
N GLY A 531 4.90 9.28 5.94
CA GLY A 531 4.99 7.83 5.82
C GLY A 531 4.04 7.27 4.76
N ILE A 532 2.78 7.71 4.77
CA ILE A 532 1.77 7.30 3.78
C ILE A 532 2.18 7.76 2.38
N SER A 533 2.59 9.02 2.20
CA SER A 533 3.05 9.54 0.91
C SER A 533 4.28 8.79 0.39
N ALA A 534 5.23 8.45 1.27
CA ALA A 534 6.39 7.65 0.89
C ALA A 534 5.99 6.24 0.44
N TYR A 535 5.07 5.59 1.15
CA TYR A 535 4.56 4.28 0.75
C TYR A 535 3.80 4.34 -0.59
N VAL A 536 2.94 5.34 -0.78
CA VAL A 536 2.22 5.55 -2.04
C VAL A 536 3.19 5.75 -3.20
N PHE A 537 4.25 6.56 -3.00
CA PHE A 537 5.29 6.73 -4.01
C PHE A 537 6.03 5.41 -4.33
N ILE A 538 6.33 4.59 -3.32
CA ILE A 538 6.97 3.28 -3.52
C ILE A 538 6.06 2.34 -4.33
N SER A 539 4.79 2.25 -3.93
CA SER A 539 3.80 1.35 -4.54
C SER A 539 3.31 1.81 -5.91
N LEU A 540 3.43 3.09 -6.25
CA LEU A 540 2.93 3.70 -7.50
C LEU A 540 4.03 4.46 -8.25
N SER A 541 5.28 4.00 -8.14
CA SER A 541 6.46 4.67 -8.72
C SER A 541 6.43 4.69 -10.25
N SER A 542 5.85 3.66 -10.87
CA SER A 542 5.62 3.52 -12.31
C SER A 542 4.90 4.75 -12.90
N LEU A 543 3.91 5.28 -12.19
CA LEU A 543 3.13 6.45 -12.58
C LEU A 543 3.93 7.76 -12.60
N PHE A 544 5.01 7.84 -11.82
CA PHE A 544 5.94 8.98 -11.86
C PHE A 544 7.03 8.81 -12.95
N GLY A 545 6.93 7.77 -13.79
CA GLY A 545 7.95 7.42 -14.79
C GLY A 545 9.21 6.78 -14.18
N ILE A 546 9.17 6.42 -12.90
CA ILE A 546 10.29 5.83 -12.17
C ILE A 546 10.05 4.33 -12.09
N ASN A 547 10.69 3.59 -13.01
CA ASN A 547 10.49 2.14 -13.13
C ASN A 547 11.70 1.32 -12.65
N HIS A 548 12.81 1.98 -12.30
CA HIS A 548 14.02 1.28 -11.89
C HIS A 548 14.05 1.10 -10.36
N ASN A 549 14.13 -0.15 -9.91
CA ASN A 549 14.22 -0.63 -8.54
C ASN A 549 15.40 -0.05 -7.75
N LEU A 550 16.44 0.49 -8.40
CA LEU A 550 17.52 1.21 -7.70
C LEU A 550 17.07 2.58 -7.16
N LEU A 551 15.97 3.14 -7.69
CA LEU A 551 15.43 4.44 -7.32
C LEU A 551 14.22 4.33 -6.37
N ILE A 552 13.64 3.14 -6.22
CA ILE A 552 12.43 2.90 -5.44
C ILE A 552 12.81 2.22 -4.13
N TYR A 553 12.71 2.94 -3.00
CA TYR A 553 13.21 2.46 -1.71
C TYR A 553 12.61 1.10 -1.31
N GLY A 554 13.49 0.14 -1.03
CA GLY A 554 13.11 -1.21 -0.63
C GLY A 554 12.63 -2.10 -1.78
N SER A 555 12.55 -1.59 -3.02
CA SER A 555 12.16 -2.37 -4.19
C SER A 555 13.28 -3.28 -4.68
N GLY A 556 12.92 -4.29 -5.46
CA GLY A 556 13.82 -5.24 -6.10
C GLY A 556 13.03 -6.23 -6.95
N PRO A 557 13.71 -7.09 -7.72
CA PRO A 557 13.06 -8.12 -8.50
C PRO A 557 12.31 -9.09 -7.58
N ALA A 558 11.20 -9.62 -8.09
CA ALA A 558 10.43 -10.63 -7.37
C ALA A 558 11.25 -11.91 -7.20
N TRP A 559 11.12 -12.55 -6.04
CA TRP A 559 11.55 -13.93 -5.85
C TRP A 559 10.42 -14.85 -6.27
N LEU A 560 10.76 -16.01 -6.83
CA LEU A 560 9.81 -17.02 -7.30
C LEU A 560 10.05 -18.31 -6.54
N TYR A 561 8.97 -18.94 -6.10
CA TYR A 561 9.01 -20.30 -5.57
C TYR A 561 8.09 -21.18 -6.39
N THR A 562 8.61 -22.31 -6.86
CA THR A 562 7.78 -23.37 -7.45
C THR A 562 8.10 -24.70 -6.79
N GLU A 563 7.12 -25.59 -6.79
CA GLU A 563 7.27 -26.95 -6.26
C GLU A 563 8.34 -27.76 -7.04
N MET A 564 8.62 -27.39 -8.30
CA MET A 564 9.56 -28.09 -9.16
C MET A 564 11.00 -27.58 -9.01
N SER A 565 11.18 -26.26 -8.98
CA SER A 565 12.51 -25.61 -8.96
C SER A 565 12.90 -25.03 -7.60
N GLY A 566 12.02 -25.08 -6.59
CA GLY A 566 12.17 -24.35 -5.35
C GLY A 566 12.29 -22.85 -5.63
N PHE A 567 13.22 -22.17 -4.96
CA PHE A 567 13.50 -20.75 -5.22
C PHE A 567 14.33 -20.50 -6.49
N GLY A 568 14.92 -21.53 -7.09
CA GLY A 568 15.85 -21.42 -8.21
C GLY A 568 16.94 -20.36 -7.97
N ASN A 569 17.27 -19.61 -9.03
CA ASN A 569 18.27 -18.53 -8.96
C ASN A 569 17.66 -17.16 -8.60
N SER A 570 16.36 -17.09 -8.28
CA SER A 570 15.65 -15.81 -8.07
C SER A 570 16.06 -15.07 -6.79
N VAL A 571 16.62 -15.77 -5.79
CA VAL A 571 16.98 -15.20 -4.48
C VAL A 571 18.18 -14.26 -4.58
N TRP A 572 19.16 -14.57 -5.45
CA TRP A 572 20.38 -13.77 -5.54
C TRP A 572 20.14 -12.34 -6.01
N PRO A 573 19.43 -12.10 -7.14
CA PRO A 573 19.04 -10.75 -7.55
C PRO A 573 18.30 -10.01 -6.43
N TRP A 574 17.30 -10.66 -5.82
CA TRP A 574 16.54 -10.08 -4.71
C TRP A 574 17.44 -9.66 -3.54
N LEU A 575 18.36 -10.54 -3.13
CA LEU A 575 19.28 -10.30 -2.02
C LEU A 575 20.23 -9.14 -2.31
N ALA A 576 20.77 -9.06 -3.54
CA ALA A 576 21.63 -7.96 -3.95
C ALA A 576 20.94 -6.59 -3.78
N PHE A 577 19.68 -6.48 -4.21
CA PHE A 577 18.86 -5.28 -4.00
C PHE A 577 18.59 -5.01 -2.52
N LYS A 578 18.32 -6.03 -1.70
CA LYS A 578 18.10 -5.81 -0.25
C LYS A 578 19.37 -5.40 0.48
N ILE A 579 20.55 -5.90 0.10
CA ILE A 579 21.83 -5.45 0.67
C ILE A 579 22.09 -3.98 0.29
N TYR A 580 21.85 -3.60 -0.98
CA TYR A 580 21.92 -2.21 -1.44
C TYR A 580 21.01 -1.30 -0.59
N TRP A 581 19.74 -1.67 -0.40
CA TRP A 581 18.79 -0.89 0.40
C TRP A 581 19.10 -0.93 1.90
N THR A 582 19.74 -1.98 2.41
CA THR A 582 20.25 -2.03 3.79
C THR A 582 21.33 -0.98 4.01
N GLY A 583 22.21 -0.74 3.02
CA GLY A 583 23.15 0.37 3.05
C GLY A 583 22.47 1.73 3.24
N TRP A 584 21.40 1.98 2.47
CA TRP A 584 20.57 3.19 2.63
C TRP A 584 19.87 3.25 4.00
N ALA A 585 19.33 2.13 4.49
CA ALA A 585 18.71 2.07 5.82
C ALA A 585 19.70 2.38 6.95
N ILE A 586 20.97 1.96 6.82
CA ILE A 586 22.03 2.33 7.78
C ILE A 586 22.31 3.84 7.72
N LEU A 587 22.34 4.46 6.54
CA LEU A 587 22.46 5.92 6.43
C LEU A 587 21.26 6.65 7.06
N LEU A 588 20.04 6.15 6.86
CA LEU A 588 18.86 6.67 7.53
C LEU A 588 18.96 6.52 9.05
N ALA A 589 19.45 5.39 9.56
CA ALA A 589 19.70 5.18 10.98
C ALA A 589 20.73 6.17 11.56
N VAL A 590 21.79 6.47 10.82
CA VAL A 590 22.75 7.53 11.16
C VAL A 590 22.05 8.90 11.21
N ALA A 591 21.23 9.22 10.20
CA ALA A 591 20.47 10.46 10.18
C ALA A 591 19.47 10.56 11.35
N ILE A 592 18.81 9.46 11.72
CA ILE A 592 17.93 9.37 12.89
C ILE A 592 18.71 9.71 14.17
N ARG A 593 19.88 9.10 14.38
CA ARG A 593 20.74 9.39 15.56
C ARG A 593 21.08 10.88 15.64
N LEU A 594 21.46 11.49 14.52
CA LEU A 594 21.90 12.89 14.48
C LEU A 594 20.74 13.87 14.69
N LEU A 595 19.57 13.58 14.10
CA LEU A 595 18.39 14.45 14.13
C LEU A 595 17.46 14.17 15.32
N TRP A 596 17.77 13.17 16.16
CA TRP A 596 16.96 12.84 17.34
C TRP A 596 16.83 14.06 18.25
N LEU A 597 15.57 14.43 18.51
CA LEU A 597 15.19 15.62 19.25
C LEU A 597 15.39 15.43 20.75
N ARG A 598 16.09 16.37 21.39
CA ARG A 598 16.03 16.65 22.83
C ARG A 598 15.58 18.09 23.09
N GLY A 599 14.66 18.29 24.02
CA GLY A 599 14.14 19.58 24.50
C GLY A 599 12.90 20.09 23.76
N LYS A 600 12.13 20.96 24.43
CA LYS A 600 10.93 21.62 23.86
C LYS A 600 11.30 22.69 22.83
N LYS A 601 10.65 22.61 21.67
CA LYS A 601 10.64 23.61 20.56
C LYS A 601 12.00 23.87 19.90
N ASN A 602 12.45 22.93 19.08
CA ASN A 602 13.55 23.18 18.12
C ASN A 602 13.04 23.24 16.68
N HIS A 603 13.20 24.42 16.06
CA HIS A 603 13.08 24.59 14.61
C HIS A 603 14.08 23.70 13.86
N PHE A 604 13.74 23.28 12.64
CA PHE A 604 14.57 22.39 11.83
C PHE A 604 16.02 22.88 11.64
N LYS A 605 16.21 24.20 11.49
CA LYS A 605 17.55 24.82 11.39
C LYS A 605 18.42 24.57 12.63
N THR A 606 17.83 24.62 13.82
CA THR A 606 18.55 24.34 15.07
C THR A 606 18.97 22.88 15.16
N ARG A 607 18.11 21.95 14.69
CA ARG A 607 18.45 20.52 14.63
C ARG A 607 19.64 20.26 13.74
N LEU A 608 19.69 20.90 12.57
CA LEU A 608 20.82 20.74 11.65
C LEU A 608 22.13 21.28 12.23
N ARG A 609 22.09 22.40 12.97
CA ARG A 609 23.27 22.93 13.67
C ARG A 609 23.75 21.99 14.76
N ILE A 610 22.82 21.45 15.57
CA ILE A 610 23.14 20.45 16.61
C ILE A 610 23.67 19.15 15.99
N ALA A 611 23.09 18.70 14.88
CA ALA A 611 23.53 17.50 14.18
C ALA A 611 25.00 17.60 13.76
N ARG A 612 25.45 18.75 13.26
CA ARG A 612 26.88 18.97 12.93
C ARG A 612 27.81 18.85 14.14
N LEU A 613 27.34 19.27 15.31
CA LEU A 613 28.10 19.15 16.57
C LEU A 613 28.12 17.72 17.12
N ARG A 614 27.21 16.85 16.65
CA ARG A 614 27.11 15.44 17.06
C ARG A 614 27.88 14.48 16.16
N ILE A 615 28.51 14.96 15.08
CA ILE A 615 29.32 14.13 14.20
C ILE A 615 30.60 13.75 14.93
N ASP A 616 30.70 12.47 15.28
CA ASP A 616 31.89 11.84 15.86
C ASP A 616 32.55 10.89 14.86
N ALA A 617 33.73 10.37 15.20
CA ALA A 617 34.44 9.42 14.34
C ALA A 617 33.61 8.16 14.04
N THR A 618 32.79 7.68 14.98
CA THR A 618 31.92 6.51 14.78
C THR A 618 30.81 6.77 13.76
N THR A 619 30.21 7.96 13.78
CA THR A 619 29.22 8.40 12.79
C THR A 619 29.86 8.49 11.41
N LEU A 620 31.07 9.05 11.31
CA LEU A 620 31.75 9.18 10.03
C LEU A 620 32.14 7.83 9.43
N TRP A 621 32.66 6.91 10.25
CA TRP A 621 33.01 5.55 9.82
C TRP A 621 31.78 4.76 9.38
N THR A 622 30.70 4.77 10.17
CA THR A 622 29.46 4.05 9.82
C THR A 622 28.83 4.59 8.54
N ALA A 623 28.80 5.92 8.36
CA ALA A 623 28.33 6.54 7.12
C ALA A 623 29.23 6.22 5.92
N SER A 624 30.55 6.18 6.11
CA SER A 624 31.50 5.87 5.03
C SER A 624 31.37 4.41 4.56
N ILE A 625 31.24 3.47 5.51
CA ILE A 625 31.05 2.04 5.20
C ILE A 625 29.72 1.81 4.48
N SER A 626 28.64 2.44 4.94
CA SER A 626 27.34 2.29 4.28
C SER A 626 27.33 2.95 2.89
N SER A 627 27.97 4.11 2.71
CA SER A 627 28.16 4.73 1.39
C SER A 627 28.97 3.84 0.45
N ALA A 628 30.06 3.22 0.93
CA ALA A 628 30.84 2.28 0.14
C ALA A 628 30.00 1.05 -0.28
N LEU A 629 29.21 0.51 0.64
CA LEU A 629 28.29 -0.60 0.35
C LEU A 629 27.27 -0.25 -0.73
N ILE A 630 26.68 0.95 -0.66
CA ILE A 630 25.73 1.45 -1.67
C ILE A 630 26.38 1.55 -3.04
N VAL A 631 27.58 2.11 -3.13
CA VAL A 631 28.29 2.29 -4.41
C VAL A 631 28.69 0.94 -5.01
N ILE A 632 29.23 0.03 -4.20
CA ILE A 632 29.67 -1.30 -4.66
C ILE A 632 28.46 -2.13 -5.13
N MET A 633 27.43 -2.25 -4.28
CA MET A 633 26.25 -3.07 -4.62
C MET A 633 25.41 -2.41 -5.71
N GLY A 634 25.25 -1.09 -5.70
CA GLY A 634 24.56 -0.35 -6.75
C GLY A 634 25.27 -0.47 -8.09
N GLY A 635 26.61 -0.41 -8.11
CA GLY A 635 27.41 -0.64 -9.32
C GLY A 635 27.28 -2.07 -9.84
N LEU A 636 27.27 -3.08 -8.95
CA LEU A 636 27.06 -4.48 -9.33
C LEU A 636 25.67 -4.69 -9.93
N ILE A 637 24.63 -4.14 -9.31
CA ILE A 637 23.26 -4.21 -9.81
C ILE A 637 23.18 -3.53 -11.17
N TYR A 638 23.64 -2.28 -11.29
CA TYR A 638 23.62 -1.53 -12.55
C TYR A 638 24.37 -2.24 -13.68
N HIS A 639 25.51 -2.89 -13.38
CA HIS A 639 26.21 -3.70 -14.37
C HIS A 639 25.37 -4.89 -14.84
N ASN A 640 24.65 -5.58 -13.95
CA ASN A 640 23.76 -6.68 -14.32
C ASN A 640 22.55 -6.20 -15.11
N THR A 641 21.88 -5.14 -14.65
CA THR A 641 20.58 -4.69 -15.19
C THR A 641 20.70 -3.84 -16.45
N ASN A 642 21.80 -3.09 -16.63
CA ASN A 642 21.97 -2.12 -17.73
C ASN A 642 23.13 -2.42 -18.68
N VAL A 643 24.15 -3.18 -18.26
CA VAL A 643 25.31 -3.49 -19.10
C VAL A 643 25.23 -4.92 -19.65
N LEU A 644 24.98 -5.92 -18.80
CA LEU A 644 24.79 -7.31 -19.21
C LEU A 644 23.40 -7.53 -19.83
N ASN A 645 22.38 -6.86 -19.27
CA ASN A 645 21.02 -6.90 -19.76
C ASN A 645 20.59 -5.53 -20.27
N VAL A 646 19.70 -5.50 -21.26
CA VAL A 646 19.18 -4.24 -21.81
C VAL A 646 18.00 -3.78 -20.97
N TYR A 647 18.21 -2.74 -20.16
CA TYR A 647 17.11 -2.06 -19.47
C TYR A 647 16.23 -1.32 -20.49
N GLN A 648 14.98 -1.76 -20.62
CA GLN A 648 13.97 -1.10 -21.46
C GLN A 648 12.91 -0.49 -20.56
N ARG A 649 12.62 0.81 -20.77
CA ARG A 649 11.51 1.45 -20.05
C ARG A 649 10.18 0.99 -20.64
N PRO A 650 9.07 1.04 -19.89
CA PRO A 650 7.74 0.76 -20.44
C PRO A 650 7.42 1.58 -21.69
N SER A 651 7.83 2.85 -21.74
CA SER A 651 7.68 3.69 -22.93
C SER A 651 8.49 3.20 -24.14
N ASP A 652 9.66 2.59 -23.90
CA ASP A 652 10.50 2.05 -24.97
C ASP A 652 9.85 0.82 -25.61
N LEU A 653 9.10 0.02 -24.84
CA LEU A 653 8.31 -1.10 -25.36
C LEU A 653 7.16 -0.62 -26.27
N VAL A 654 6.48 0.46 -25.88
CA VAL A 654 5.44 1.10 -26.69
C VAL A 654 6.02 1.64 -27.99
N ASP A 655 7.16 2.34 -27.92
CA ASP A 655 7.88 2.83 -29.11
C ASP A 655 8.26 1.68 -30.05
N LYS A 656 8.80 0.58 -29.49
CA LYS A 656 9.21 -0.61 -30.25
C LYS A 656 8.02 -1.29 -30.93
N ALA A 657 6.90 -1.45 -30.25
CA ALA A 657 5.69 -2.02 -30.85
C ALA A 657 5.13 -1.13 -31.99
N ALA A 658 5.12 0.18 -31.78
CA ALA A 658 4.64 1.13 -32.79
C ALA A 658 5.56 1.19 -34.03
N GLU A 659 6.87 1.24 -33.84
CA GLU A 659 7.84 1.22 -34.95
C GLU A 659 7.71 -0.07 -35.77
N TYR A 660 7.53 -1.22 -35.09
CA TYR A 660 7.29 -2.50 -35.75
C TYR A 660 6.07 -2.44 -36.67
N GLU A 661 4.94 -1.96 -36.17
CA GLU A 661 3.70 -1.85 -36.95
C GLU A 661 3.83 -0.88 -38.12
N GLN A 662 4.44 0.29 -37.91
CA GLN A 662 4.64 1.29 -38.97
C GLN A 662 5.55 0.78 -40.10
N VAL A 663 6.62 0.05 -39.77
CA VAL A 663 7.62 -0.39 -40.75
C VAL A 663 7.19 -1.68 -41.46
N TYR A 664 6.59 -2.62 -40.72
CA TYR A 664 6.31 -3.97 -41.18
C TYR A 664 4.83 -4.26 -41.40
N GLY A 665 3.90 -3.42 -40.94
CA GLY A 665 2.45 -3.61 -41.09
C GLY A 665 1.99 -3.73 -42.56
N ARG A 666 2.72 -3.12 -43.50
CA ARG A 666 2.49 -3.32 -44.96
C ARG A 666 2.60 -4.77 -45.43
N TYR A 667 3.23 -5.65 -44.65
CA TYR A 667 3.42 -7.06 -44.97
C TYR A 667 2.39 -7.97 -44.28
N ALA A 668 1.45 -7.42 -43.51
CA ALA A 668 0.47 -8.20 -42.76
C ALA A 668 -0.47 -9.05 -43.64
N GLY A 669 -0.84 -8.54 -44.82
CA GLY A 669 -1.76 -9.22 -45.75
C GLY A 669 -1.10 -10.09 -46.82
N ILE A 670 0.23 -10.26 -46.82
CA ILE A 670 0.92 -11.02 -47.86
C ILE A 670 0.85 -12.51 -47.57
N ALA A 671 0.54 -13.32 -48.58
CA ALA A 671 0.58 -14.77 -48.48
C ALA A 671 1.98 -15.26 -48.02
N GLN A 672 2.00 -16.07 -46.96
CA GLN A 672 3.20 -16.68 -46.40
C GLN A 672 3.01 -18.19 -46.30
N PRO A 673 4.09 -18.99 -46.44
CA PRO A 673 3.97 -20.43 -46.37
C PRO A 673 3.68 -20.85 -44.92
N THR A 674 2.86 -21.89 -44.77
CA THR A 674 2.44 -22.38 -43.46
C THR A 674 3.34 -23.51 -42.99
N LEU A 675 3.53 -23.61 -41.68
CA LEU A 675 4.33 -24.66 -41.06
C LEU A 675 3.60 -26.00 -41.15
N ALA A 676 4.22 -26.99 -41.81
CA ALA A 676 3.65 -28.33 -41.99
C ALA A 676 4.30 -29.38 -41.09
N ALA A 677 5.62 -29.28 -40.86
CA ALA A 677 6.36 -30.15 -39.96
C ALA A 677 7.57 -29.42 -39.38
N THR A 678 8.02 -29.87 -38.22
CA THR A 678 9.12 -29.27 -37.47
C THR A 678 10.00 -30.36 -36.89
N ASP A 679 11.30 -30.32 -37.22
CA ASP A 679 12.31 -31.16 -36.61
C ASP A 679 13.25 -30.28 -35.77
N LEU A 680 13.37 -30.53 -34.47
CA LEU A 680 14.23 -29.78 -33.55
C LEU A 680 15.23 -30.71 -32.87
N LEU A 681 16.50 -30.35 -32.91
CA LEU A 681 17.53 -30.88 -32.03
C LEU A 681 17.79 -29.84 -30.94
N ILE A 682 17.55 -30.21 -29.69
CA ILE A 682 17.60 -29.29 -28.55
C ILE A 682 18.66 -29.78 -27.57
N ASP A 683 19.75 -29.03 -27.46
CA ASP A 683 20.81 -29.25 -26.48
C ASP A 683 20.60 -28.29 -25.29
N ILE A 684 20.30 -28.84 -24.12
CA ILE A 684 20.01 -28.08 -22.90
C ILE A 684 21.21 -28.20 -21.95
N PHE A 685 21.74 -27.06 -21.50
CA PHE A 685 22.83 -26.96 -20.53
C PHE A 685 22.37 -26.19 -19.27
N PRO A 686 21.59 -26.81 -18.36
CA PRO A 686 20.97 -26.12 -17.23
C PRO A 686 21.97 -25.45 -16.28
N GLN A 687 23.14 -26.06 -16.07
CA GLN A 687 24.20 -25.54 -15.20
C GLN A 687 24.84 -24.26 -15.75
N ARG A 688 24.75 -24.04 -17.07
CA ARG A 688 25.28 -22.86 -17.76
C ARG A 688 24.21 -21.82 -18.07
N GLY A 689 22.94 -22.10 -17.75
CA GLY A 689 21.81 -21.24 -18.15
C GLY A 689 21.67 -21.12 -19.67
N GLU A 690 22.00 -22.18 -20.40
CA GLU A 690 22.17 -22.13 -21.85
C GLU A 690 21.37 -23.22 -22.56
N VAL A 691 20.72 -22.87 -23.68
CA VAL A 691 20.02 -23.80 -24.58
C VAL A 691 20.41 -23.50 -26.01
N ILE A 692 20.77 -24.54 -26.77
CA ILE A 692 21.08 -24.47 -28.19
C ILE A 692 20.06 -25.31 -28.94
N ILE A 693 19.33 -24.70 -29.87
CA ILE A 693 18.30 -25.36 -30.67
C ILE A 693 18.70 -25.28 -32.13
N ALA A 694 18.93 -26.43 -32.77
CA ALA A 694 19.05 -26.53 -34.22
C ALA A 694 17.73 -27.03 -34.79
N GLY A 695 17.05 -26.20 -35.57
CA GLY A 695 15.71 -26.49 -36.08
C GLY A 695 15.65 -26.55 -37.60
N THR A 696 14.78 -27.41 -38.12
CA THR A 696 14.37 -27.43 -39.52
C THR A 696 12.84 -27.39 -39.62
N TYR A 697 12.31 -26.33 -40.20
CA TYR A 697 10.90 -26.24 -40.56
C TYR A 697 10.65 -26.72 -41.98
N GLN A 698 9.59 -27.50 -42.18
CA GLN A 698 9.01 -27.76 -43.49
C GLN A 698 7.83 -26.82 -43.69
N LEU A 699 7.97 -25.92 -44.64
CA LEU A 699 6.98 -24.90 -44.97
C LEU A 699 6.28 -25.29 -46.28
N VAL A 700 4.96 -25.18 -46.32
CA VAL A 700 4.12 -25.49 -47.49
C VAL A 700 3.36 -24.23 -47.91
N ASN A 701 3.39 -23.90 -49.21
CA ASN A 701 2.46 -22.90 -49.73
C ASN A 701 1.05 -23.50 -49.80
N ARG A 702 0.19 -23.16 -48.84
CA ARG A 702 -1.22 -23.57 -48.86
C ARG A 702 -2.14 -22.48 -49.44
N SER A 703 -1.57 -21.35 -49.84
CA SER A 703 -2.32 -20.26 -50.48
C SER A 703 -2.52 -20.53 -51.97
N ALA A 704 -3.47 -19.82 -52.59
CA ALA A 704 -3.67 -19.85 -54.03
C ALA A 704 -2.67 -18.94 -54.79
N GLU A 705 -1.85 -18.17 -54.07
CA GLU A 705 -0.92 -17.19 -54.64
C GLU A 705 0.51 -17.73 -54.71
N GLU A 706 1.30 -17.22 -55.66
CA GLU A 706 2.73 -17.50 -55.75
C GLU A 706 3.51 -16.67 -54.71
N ILE A 707 4.38 -17.31 -53.93
CA ILE A 707 5.13 -16.62 -52.88
C ILE A 707 6.54 -16.29 -53.38
N ALA A 708 6.84 -15.00 -53.55
CA ALA A 708 8.15 -14.51 -53.99
C ALA A 708 9.13 -14.23 -52.83
N SER A 709 8.64 -13.93 -51.63
CA SER A 709 9.47 -13.66 -50.45
C SER A 709 8.94 -14.34 -49.19
N ILE A 710 9.86 -14.91 -48.40
CA ILE A 710 9.57 -15.50 -47.10
C ILE A 710 10.03 -14.54 -46.02
N HIS A 711 9.10 -14.18 -45.16
CA HIS A 711 9.31 -13.26 -44.05
C HIS A 711 9.51 -14.09 -42.78
N VAL A 712 10.59 -13.83 -42.05
CA VAL A 712 10.95 -14.57 -40.84
C VAL A 712 11.10 -13.57 -39.69
N ALA A 713 10.25 -13.70 -38.69
CA ALA A 713 10.29 -12.94 -37.46
C ALA A 713 11.04 -13.74 -36.39
N THR A 714 12.25 -13.32 -36.07
CA THR A 714 13.05 -13.84 -34.95
C THR A 714 12.75 -13.04 -33.68
N VAL A 715 13.07 -13.62 -32.52
CA VAL A 715 12.93 -12.96 -31.22
C VAL A 715 14.20 -12.12 -30.99
N PRO A 716 14.09 -10.78 -30.87
CA PRO A 716 15.26 -9.90 -30.80
C PRO A 716 16.20 -10.19 -29.62
N GLU A 717 15.64 -10.65 -28.50
CA GLU A 717 16.38 -10.95 -27.26
C GLU A 717 17.13 -12.30 -27.33
N VAL A 718 16.96 -13.06 -28.41
CA VAL A 718 17.54 -14.40 -28.57
C VAL A 718 18.47 -14.44 -29.78
N GLU A 719 19.65 -15.03 -29.61
CA GLU A 719 20.63 -15.15 -30.69
C GLU A 719 20.17 -16.18 -31.72
N THR A 720 19.62 -15.71 -32.85
CA THR A 720 19.23 -16.57 -33.97
C THR A 720 20.21 -16.43 -35.14
N SER A 721 20.92 -17.52 -35.41
CA SER A 721 21.97 -17.66 -36.43
C SER A 721 21.64 -18.78 -37.44
N GLU A 722 22.51 -18.94 -38.45
CA GLU A 722 22.47 -20.03 -39.44
C GLU A 722 21.11 -20.19 -40.18
N ILE A 723 20.35 -19.10 -40.31
CA ILE A 723 19.07 -19.14 -41.03
C ILE A 723 19.34 -19.36 -42.52
N SER A 724 18.91 -20.50 -43.05
CA SER A 724 19.11 -20.88 -44.46
C SER A 724 17.89 -21.59 -45.03
N LEU A 725 17.60 -21.29 -46.31
CA LEU A 725 16.52 -21.91 -47.06
C LEU A 725 17.08 -22.98 -48.00
N SER A 726 16.34 -24.07 -48.22
CA SER A 726 16.76 -25.14 -49.14
C SER A 726 16.76 -24.73 -50.61
N ARG A 727 16.07 -23.64 -50.96
CA ARG A 727 16.14 -23.00 -52.29
C ARG A 727 17.08 -21.80 -52.20
N GLN A 728 17.75 -21.47 -53.32
CA GLN A 728 18.54 -20.25 -53.40
C GLN A 728 17.64 -19.03 -53.15
N ALA A 729 17.96 -18.32 -52.08
CA ALA A 729 17.28 -17.11 -51.65
C ALA A 729 18.33 -16.05 -51.32
N SER A 730 18.06 -14.80 -51.71
CA SER A 730 18.87 -13.66 -51.32
C SER A 730 18.22 -12.96 -50.14
N LEU A 731 19.04 -12.59 -49.15
CA LEU A 731 18.59 -11.84 -47.99
C LEU A 731 18.49 -10.37 -48.39
N THR A 732 17.28 -9.94 -48.73
CA THR A 732 17.03 -8.61 -49.31
C THR A 732 16.94 -7.52 -48.25
N ARG A 733 16.54 -7.88 -47.02
CA ARG A 733 16.49 -6.95 -45.90
C ARG A 733 16.83 -7.64 -44.58
N VAL A 734 17.82 -7.10 -43.89
CA VAL A 734 18.14 -7.39 -42.49
C VAL A 734 17.91 -6.11 -41.71
N ASN A 735 17.10 -6.18 -40.67
CA ASN A 735 17.18 -5.16 -39.63
C ASN A 735 18.49 -5.38 -38.87
N ASN A 736 19.50 -4.58 -39.18
CA ASN A 736 20.67 -4.35 -38.33
C ASN A 736 20.63 -2.89 -37.88
N SER A 737 21.17 -2.64 -36.69
CA SER A 737 21.16 -1.36 -35.95
C SER A 737 21.94 -0.19 -36.61
N GLY A 738 21.72 0.05 -37.90
CA GLY A 738 22.30 1.13 -38.70
C GLY A 738 21.38 1.71 -39.79
N THR A 739 20.15 1.20 -39.93
CA THR A 739 19.09 1.81 -40.73
C THR A 739 18.32 2.87 -39.92
N ARG A 740 17.35 3.57 -40.55
CA ARG A 740 16.39 4.50 -39.90
C ARG A 740 15.56 3.89 -38.74
N GLU A 741 15.84 2.65 -38.35
CA GLU A 741 15.13 1.87 -37.34
C GLU A 741 15.85 2.01 -35.99
N LYS A 742 15.15 2.46 -34.94
CA LYS A 742 15.72 2.67 -33.60
C LYS A 742 15.92 1.34 -32.87
N TRP A 743 15.03 0.37 -33.09
CA TRP A 743 15.05 -0.91 -32.41
C TRP A 743 15.32 -2.09 -33.35
N ASN A 744 15.96 -3.14 -32.81
CA ASN A 744 16.03 -4.43 -33.49
C ASN A 744 14.70 -5.17 -33.33
N HIS A 745 13.97 -5.35 -34.42
CA HIS A 745 12.69 -6.07 -34.45
C HIS A 745 12.84 -7.55 -34.81
N GLY A 746 14.06 -8.02 -35.11
CA GLY A 746 14.31 -9.41 -35.48
C GLY A 746 13.63 -9.83 -36.79
N TYR A 747 13.23 -8.89 -37.64
CA TYR A 747 12.50 -9.18 -38.88
C TYR A 747 13.46 -9.31 -40.08
N ARG A 748 13.40 -10.43 -40.79
CA ARG A 748 14.26 -10.75 -41.94
C ARG A 748 13.41 -11.13 -43.15
N ILE A 749 13.76 -10.62 -44.33
CA ILE A 749 13.04 -10.89 -45.59
C ILE A 749 13.98 -11.61 -46.56
N TYR A 750 13.61 -12.84 -46.95
CA TYR A 750 14.32 -13.64 -47.92
C TYR A 750 13.55 -13.65 -49.25
N SER A 751 14.15 -13.08 -50.30
CA SER A 751 13.59 -13.15 -51.66
C SER A 751 14.04 -14.45 -52.34
N LEU A 752 13.08 -15.22 -52.84
CA LEU A 752 13.33 -16.49 -53.52
C LEU A 752 13.68 -16.25 -54.98
N ASN A 753 14.74 -16.90 -55.49
CA ASN A 753 15.08 -16.83 -56.92
C ASN A 753 14.01 -17.53 -57.78
N LYS A 754 13.36 -18.56 -57.24
CA LYS A 754 12.21 -19.25 -57.84
C LYS A 754 11.03 -19.20 -56.88
N GLN A 755 9.95 -18.57 -57.31
CA GLN A 755 8.74 -18.39 -56.51
C GLN A 755 8.15 -19.74 -56.07
N LEU A 756 7.54 -19.76 -54.89
CA LEU A 756 6.93 -20.95 -54.30
C LEU A 756 5.50 -21.07 -54.84
N GLN A 757 5.25 -22.08 -55.68
CA GLN A 757 3.93 -22.32 -56.27
C GLN A 757 2.95 -22.87 -55.23
N PRO A 758 1.62 -22.75 -55.42
CA PRO A 758 0.65 -23.43 -54.56
C PRO A 758 0.95 -24.94 -54.43
N GLY A 759 1.05 -25.44 -53.20
CA GLY A 759 1.43 -26.81 -52.88
C GLY A 759 2.94 -27.09 -52.79
N ASP A 760 3.81 -26.18 -53.23
CA ASP A 760 5.26 -26.36 -53.12
C ASP A 760 5.73 -26.37 -51.66
N THR A 761 6.78 -27.16 -51.41
CA THR A 761 7.48 -27.25 -50.12
C THR A 761 8.86 -26.60 -50.16
N ILE A 762 9.25 -26.02 -49.02
CA ILE A 762 10.59 -25.48 -48.78
C ILE A 762 11.03 -25.77 -47.34
N LYS A 763 12.34 -26.05 -47.14
CA LYS A 763 12.89 -26.26 -45.81
C LYS A 763 13.62 -25.00 -45.32
N LEU A 764 13.34 -24.58 -44.09
CA LEU A 764 14.04 -23.49 -43.39
C LEU A 764 14.84 -24.09 -42.24
N LYS A 765 16.18 -23.99 -42.32
CA LYS A 765 17.07 -24.35 -41.23
C LYS A 765 17.43 -23.11 -40.43
N PHE A 766 17.57 -23.26 -39.12
CA PHE A 766 17.98 -22.17 -38.23
C PHE A 766 18.64 -22.74 -36.97
N LYS A 767 19.42 -21.88 -36.30
CA LYS A 767 20.02 -22.18 -35.01
C LYS A 767 19.72 -21.07 -34.01
N VAL A 768 19.19 -21.43 -32.85
CA VAL A 768 18.85 -20.53 -31.76
C VAL A 768 19.78 -20.83 -30.60
N ARG A 769 20.37 -19.79 -30.02
CA ARG A 769 21.14 -19.88 -28.78
C ARG A 769 20.51 -18.93 -27.76
N VAL A 770 20.08 -19.49 -26.64
CA VAL A 770 19.55 -18.76 -25.49
C VAL A 770 20.57 -18.89 -24.37
N LYS A 771 21.02 -17.77 -23.81
CA LYS A 771 21.93 -17.75 -22.67
C LYS A 771 21.55 -16.64 -21.71
N SER A 772 21.33 -16.97 -20.44
CA SER A 772 21.05 -15.99 -19.40
C SER A 772 22.35 -15.58 -18.69
N ASP A 773 22.84 -14.38 -18.97
CA ASP A 773 24.01 -13.80 -18.28
C ASP A 773 23.58 -12.75 -17.26
N GLY A 774 23.95 -12.95 -15.99
CA GLY A 774 23.57 -12.06 -14.90
C GLY A 774 22.07 -12.08 -14.58
N PHE A 775 21.51 -10.94 -14.23
CA PHE A 775 20.07 -10.76 -14.01
C PHE A 775 19.56 -9.43 -14.54
N SER A 776 18.32 -9.43 -15.05
CA SER A 776 17.63 -8.24 -15.51
C SER A 776 16.94 -7.50 -14.36
N GLU A 777 16.32 -6.37 -14.66
CA GLU A 777 15.51 -5.61 -13.69
C GLU A 777 14.36 -6.43 -13.09
N ASN A 778 13.84 -7.39 -13.85
CA ASN A 778 12.77 -8.31 -13.44
C ASN A 778 13.32 -9.60 -12.79
N GLY A 779 14.64 -9.69 -12.59
CA GLY A 779 15.32 -10.88 -12.08
C GLY A 779 15.86 -11.77 -13.20
N ILE A 780 15.96 -13.07 -12.91
CA ILE A 780 16.45 -14.09 -13.84
C ILE A 780 15.25 -14.79 -14.45
N ASP A 781 15.26 -14.93 -15.78
CA ASP A 781 14.24 -15.69 -16.52
C ASP A 781 14.19 -17.14 -16.00
N PRO A 782 13.04 -17.60 -15.46
CA PRO A 782 12.91 -18.95 -14.91
C PRO A 782 12.83 -20.05 -15.98
N SER A 783 12.90 -19.72 -17.28
CA SER A 783 12.79 -20.67 -18.38
C SER A 783 13.91 -21.72 -18.39
N ILE A 784 15.12 -21.37 -17.93
CA ILE A 784 16.27 -22.29 -17.83
C ILE A 784 16.73 -22.36 -16.38
N VAL A 785 16.36 -23.43 -15.67
CA VAL A 785 16.80 -23.68 -14.30
C VAL A 785 17.43 -25.06 -14.16
N ALA A 786 18.30 -25.23 -13.16
CA ALA A 786 19.04 -26.48 -12.97
C ALA A 786 18.14 -27.73 -12.84
N ASN A 787 16.93 -27.55 -12.30
CA ASN A 787 15.96 -28.63 -12.01
C ASN A 787 14.74 -28.64 -12.96
N GLY A 788 14.84 -27.97 -14.12
CA GLY A 788 13.75 -27.92 -15.10
C GLY A 788 14.00 -26.89 -16.19
N THR A 789 13.50 -27.14 -17.40
CA THR A 789 13.57 -26.17 -18.49
C THR A 789 12.21 -26.14 -19.17
N TYR A 790 11.66 -24.94 -19.29
CA TYR A 790 10.39 -24.71 -19.96
C TYR A 790 10.55 -23.56 -20.93
N PHE A 791 10.09 -23.76 -22.17
CA PHE A 791 10.01 -22.72 -23.16
C PHE A 791 8.87 -23.01 -24.14
N SER A 792 8.37 -21.95 -24.75
CA SER A 792 7.39 -22.03 -25.82
C SER A 792 8.04 -21.66 -27.16
N ASN A 793 7.43 -22.12 -28.25
CA ASN A 793 7.82 -21.70 -29.60
C ASN A 793 7.73 -20.19 -29.78
N MET A 794 6.75 -19.52 -29.16
CA MET A 794 6.55 -18.07 -29.24
C MET A 794 7.70 -17.27 -28.62
N ASN A 795 8.39 -17.86 -27.63
CA ASN A 795 9.40 -17.14 -26.85
C ASN A 795 10.79 -17.20 -27.47
N TRP A 796 11.17 -18.29 -28.13
CA TRP A 796 12.55 -18.48 -28.61
C TRP A 796 12.68 -18.82 -30.09
N LEU A 797 11.67 -19.43 -30.70
CA LEU A 797 11.79 -19.93 -32.06
C LEU A 797 11.36 -18.87 -33.09
N PRO A 798 11.92 -18.90 -34.32
CA PRO A 798 11.47 -18.01 -35.39
C PRO A 798 10.03 -18.32 -35.78
N SER A 799 9.26 -17.27 -36.08
CA SER A 799 7.92 -17.37 -36.66
C SER A 799 7.92 -16.89 -38.11
N ILE A 800 6.98 -17.40 -38.90
CA ILE A 800 6.84 -17.06 -40.32
C ILE A 800 5.81 -15.94 -40.48
N GLY A 801 6.13 -14.97 -41.31
CA GLY A 801 5.26 -13.85 -41.62
C GLY A 801 5.25 -12.74 -40.57
N TYR A 802 4.37 -11.78 -40.80
CA TYR A 802 4.11 -10.68 -39.89
C TYR A 802 3.39 -11.16 -38.63
N GLN A 803 3.88 -10.74 -37.46
CA GLN A 803 3.33 -11.11 -36.15
C GLN A 803 2.44 -10.01 -35.57
N SER A 804 1.12 -10.17 -35.64
CA SER A 804 0.16 -9.22 -35.08
C SER A 804 0.22 -9.12 -33.55
N SER A 805 0.81 -10.11 -32.87
CA SER A 805 1.03 -10.08 -31.42
C SER A 805 2.11 -9.09 -30.97
N ARG A 806 2.94 -8.59 -31.90
CA ARG A 806 3.96 -7.56 -31.64
C ARG A 806 3.43 -6.14 -31.84
N GLU A 807 2.17 -6.00 -32.25
CA GLU A 807 1.51 -4.72 -32.42
C GLU A 807 1.13 -4.11 -31.07
N LEU A 808 0.92 -2.80 -31.11
CA LEU A 808 0.44 -2.05 -29.97
C LEU A 808 -1.06 -2.30 -29.80
N SER A 809 -1.51 -2.83 -28.67
CA SER A 809 -2.95 -3.09 -28.44
C SER A 809 -3.71 -1.88 -27.88
N ASN A 810 -3.06 -1.09 -27.03
CA ASN A 810 -3.69 0.02 -26.33
C ASN A 810 -4.03 1.18 -27.29
N ALA A 811 -5.31 1.55 -27.37
CA ALA A 811 -5.79 2.59 -28.28
C ALA A 811 -5.14 3.97 -28.06
N THR A 812 -4.79 4.32 -26.81
CA THR A 812 -4.24 5.64 -26.43
C THR A 812 -2.84 5.73 -26.96
N GLN A 813 -2.07 4.69 -26.69
CA GLN A 813 -0.71 4.57 -27.19
C GLN A 813 -0.71 4.49 -28.73
N ARG A 814 -1.68 3.83 -29.37
CA ARG A 814 -1.82 3.82 -30.84
C ARG A 814 -2.07 5.22 -31.40
N ARG A 815 -3.01 5.97 -30.81
CA ARG A 815 -3.35 7.34 -31.22
C ARG A 815 -2.15 8.29 -31.08
N GLU A 816 -1.45 8.23 -29.95
CA GLU A 816 -0.21 9.00 -29.71
C GLU A 816 0.88 8.72 -30.75
N LYS A 817 0.91 7.48 -31.29
CA LYS A 817 1.84 7.05 -32.33
C LYS A 817 1.29 7.21 -33.75
N GLY A 818 0.10 7.78 -33.92
CA GLY A 818 -0.54 7.97 -35.23
C GLY A 818 -1.00 6.68 -35.91
N LEU A 819 -1.25 5.62 -35.13
CA LEU A 819 -1.76 4.32 -35.61
C LEU A 819 -3.29 4.27 -35.53
N MET A 820 -3.93 3.54 -36.44
CA MET A 820 -5.39 3.37 -36.46
C MET A 820 -5.87 2.62 -35.21
N PRO A 821 -7.03 2.93 -34.61
CA PRO A 821 -7.56 2.17 -33.48
C PRO A 821 -7.75 0.69 -33.84
N LYS A 822 -7.46 -0.20 -32.89
CA LYS A 822 -7.68 -1.64 -33.03
C LYS A 822 -8.61 -2.10 -31.90
N PRO A 823 -9.76 -2.71 -32.19
CA PRO A 823 -10.59 -3.29 -31.13
C PRO A 823 -9.83 -4.44 -30.46
N LEU A 824 -9.71 -4.40 -29.13
CA LEU A 824 -8.96 -5.39 -28.34
C LEU A 824 -9.53 -6.82 -28.48
N ILE A 825 -10.83 -6.92 -28.76
CA ILE A 825 -11.53 -8.18 -29.03
C ILE A 825 -12.29 -8.00 -30.34
N ALA A 826 -12.13 -8.94 -31.25
CA ALA A 826 -13.00 -9.03 -32.41
C ALA A 826 -14.45 -9.22 -31.92
N SER A 827 -15.35 -8.31 -32.30
CA SER A 827 -16.78 -8.44 -31.98
C SER A 827 -17.26 -9.86 -32.25
N LEU A 828 -17.95 -10.48 -31.28
CA LEU A 828 -18.60 -11.79 -31.44
C LEU A 828 -19.61 -11.81 -32.61
N TYR A 829 -20.03 -10.63 -33.08
CA TYR A 829 -20.92 -10.42 -34.21
C TYR A 829 -20.19 -10.15 -35.54
N ASN A 830 -18.86 -10.15 -35.54
CA ASN A 830 -18.08 -10.02 -36.78
C ASN A 830 -18.05 -11.38 -37.51
N GLU A 831 -18.83 -11.48 -38.60
CA GLU A 831 -18.93 -12.71 -39.40
C GLU A 831 -17.59 -13.17 -39.99
N GLU A 832 -16.64 -12.27 -40.24
CA GLU A 832 -15.34 -12.61 -40.82
C GLU A 832 -14.47 -13.40 -39.83
N VAL A 833 -14.56 -13.07 -38.54
CA VAL A 833 -13.81 -13.73 -37.47
C VAL A 833 -14.41 -15.10 -37.16
N ARG A 834 -15.71 -15.27 -37.36
CA ARG A 834 -16.39 -16.57 -37.30
C ARG A 834 -16.01 -17.50 -38.46
N LYS A 835 -15.61 -16.94 -39.60
CA LYS A 835 -15.21 -17.69 -40.80
C LYS A 835 -13.70 -17.97 -40.84
N GLY A 836 -12.88 -17.17 -40.15
CA GLY A 836 -11.42 -17.34 -40.05
C GLY A 836 -10.97 -17.96 -38.73
N GLY A 837 -11.21 -19.26 -38.54
CA GLY A 837 -10.63 -20.04 -37.44
C GLY A 837 -9.39 -20.80 -37.88
N ALA A 838 -8.21 -20.30 -37.52
CA ALA A 838 -6.96 -21.02 -37.19
C ALA A 838 -5.82 -20.03 -36.97
#